data_AF-A0A813GY65-F1
#
_entry.id   AF-A0A813GY65-F1
#
_cell.length_a   1.000
_cell.length_b   1.000
_cell.length_c   1.000
_cell.angle_alpha   90.00
_cell.angle_beta   90.00
_cell.angle_gamma   90.00
#
_symmetry.space_group_name_H-M   'P 1'
#
loop_
_entity.id
_entity.type
_entity.pdbx_description
1 polymer ?
#
loop_
_entity_poly.entity_id
_entity_poly.type
_entity_poly.pdbx_seq_one_letter_code
_entity_poly.pdbx_strand_id
1 'polypeptide(L)'
;MSRVQDHAYHSAPPQAYHRSSGNDGGWMAGKSLGGWNESRAWREPTNGWPSAIGESGRSAPGNLWRKPQSLPLSAEKAEIIGADSELEEATRRLPLNEAKARLMAPLLEGSSSSGVMSEEARAALGAAAKRKPLSLPDSLLTEGLPQEVLLDLRQIAENDYWEGKQVSGKMWITEWLRDGQKWATEALQSIQSKTAEGTWCKACWKSFSDDAALQEHQRSKDHMKKMKMWVWRYGFFSTETGVFSSTSLESGKRADQLVAPNAGFQQAKLPAVDAASARSRGSGKSKPSEILAQAAEAAGSEEGVAKKELLCFRDSLTLAQRLEVIKKIGLPRANDAPTLASLQHAFSEQVYRWMCQVKDQAWLWKEPSFSWLAGFYWHPESTSLPQLGPVHADRHCHLCEIDCYDETHPTSRRHAESLQRWVHKHGALPLKTTCDRCPGGPCASTARPDDGPPLDLNVSRRSLEEHDGQPQFPDEAEIPGGFTDLHRRSLGQRPTAVPYAAFVVRFTRDSQGSSSSRSGRKQWPKPPAAPEMIQVSSGLLRIGARVGKKEKNKRRQRWAVSLQKPLPAEGDHGLWRSLAIPLQKVAEGFQLEFALLMPGQSAGGPGAKEDAEPVELGRLSVTAPAAGMVVVVELELTLPMSDGSAAAGFKAQSYLQPVRTPEVVGLASFVGSGQVQAFGGLRALRGSQRAFQLLTEEIMLSFLLHLPSATSEEPHPGQRGAHAAGAGGALDPVLVFLHGDMERGSSSWAMPGLAAFCDEFGPAELCSSHKRADHPVRRFVVVTPCCPEEFWWFRHKALHDSTSYVPAMEDWFRYLFRWLSEDLAVSPPTSTSEGRIRLVGQSMGAYASLELARAMPEMVAAVVALAPCYDACRLDWLADRLRHVPLWVIIARQDAMCSFEEAASLVLKLRDSKALCARLTSIGFKDHNDTCKPLAKAWLYHWLLDPLGDIAQALTPGS
;
A
#
# COMPACT_ATOMS: atom_id res chain seq x y z
N MET A 1 15.67 8.85 -49.17
CA MET A 1 15.19 9.99 -50.00
C MET A 1 13.96 10.53 -49.27
N SER A 2 13.90 11.71 -48.66
CA SER A 2 14.47 13.04 -48.92
C SER A 2 15.14 13.63 -47.67
N ARG A 3 16.13 14.51 -47.90
CA ARG A 3 16.84 15.31 -46.89
C ARG A 3 16.06 16.58 -46.58
N VAL A 4 15.97 16.98 -45.32
CA VAL A 4 15.65 18.36 -44.90
C VAL A 4 16.75 18.83 -43.95
N GLN A 5 17.18 20.06 -44.19
CA GLN A 5 18.44 20.69 -43.81
C GLN A 5 18.53 21.13 -42.35
N ASP A 6 19.76 21.10 -41.85
CA ASP A 6 20.25 21.66 -40.60
C ASP A 6 20.07 23.19 -40.52
N HIS A 7 19.57 23.68 -39.38
CA HIS A 7 19.75 25.06 -38.95
C HIS A 7 20.68 25.10 -37.71
N ALA A 8 21.85 25.68 -37.91
CA ALA A 8 22.87 25.92 -36.90
C ALA A 8 22.45 27.02 -35.92
N TYR A 9 22.57 26.75 -34.62
CA TYR A 9 22.47 27.74 -33.54
C TYR A 9 23.86 28.35 -33.27
N HIS A 10 23.98 29.67 -33.41
CA HIS A 10 25.10 30.46 -32.90
C HIS A 10 24.87 30.80 -31.42
N SER A 11 25.76 30.34 -30.55
CA SER A 11 25.82 30.70 -29.14
C SER A 11 26.82 31.84 -28.91
N ALA A 12 26.35 32.92 -28.28
CA ALA A 12 27.17 34.01 -27.77
C ALA A 12 27.71 33.69 -26.34
N PRO A 13 28.91 34.14 -25.96
CA PRO A 13 29.50 33.84 -24.65
C PRO A 13 29.03 34.82 -23.56
N PRO A 14 28.84 34.39 -22.30
CA PRO A 14 28.57 35.30 -21.19
C PRO A 14 29.86 35.87 -20.58
N GLN A 15 29.77 37.15 -20.19
CA GLN A 15 30.79 37.95 -19.54
C GLN A 15 31.11 37.47 -18.11
N ALA A 16 32.40 37.54 -17.75
CA ALA A 16 32.95 37.18 -16.45
C ALA A 16 32.57 38.20 -15.36
N TYR A 17 32.11 37.71 -14.21
CA TYR A 17 31.93 38.51 -12.98
C TYR A 17 33.04 38.21 -11.95
N HIS A 18 33.58 39.29 -11.38
CA HIS A 18 34.60 39.34 -10.33
C HIS A 18 34.21 38.58 -9.05
N ARG A 19 35.14 37.80 -8.49
CA ARG A 19 35.06 37.24 -7.13
C ARG A 19 35.82 38.11 -6.13
N SER A 20 35.13 38.48 -5.04
CA SER A 20 35.72 39.01 -3.81
C SER A 20 36.06 37.86 -2.85
N SER A 21 37.27 37.89 -2.32
CA SER A 21 37.84 37.04 -1.28
C SER A 21 37.17 37.21 0.09
N GLY A 22 36.99 36.13 0.84
CA GLY A 22 36.47 36.19 2.22
C GLY A 22 36.66 34.91 3.04
N ASN A 23 37.82 34.86 3.71
CA ASN A 23 38.20 34.24 4.99
C ASN A 23 37.73 32.86 5.47
N ASP A 24 38.77 32.14 5.92
CA ASP A 24 38.83 30.90 6.68
C ASP A 24 38.25 30.99 8.10
N GLY A 25 37.85 29.83 8.60
CA GLY A 25 37.62 29.50 10.01
C GLY A 25 36.69 28.29 10.09
N GLY A 26 36.96 27.20 10.80
CA GLY A 26 37.96 26.86 11.80
C GLY A 26 37.39 25.62 12.48
N TRP A 27 38.15 24.52 12.46
CA TRP A 27 37.73 23.20 12.95
C TRP A 27 37.57 23.20 14.48
N MET A 28 36.54 22.51 14.98
CA MET A 28 36.46 22.07 16.38
C MET A 28 35.85 20.68 16.45
N ALA A 29 36.58 19.80 17.13
CA ALA A 29 36.28 18.39 17.34
C ALA A 29 35.44 18.16 18.61
N GLY A 30 34.70 17.05 18.61
CA GLY A 30 34.38 16.25 19.81
C GLY A 30 32.97 16.42 20.38
N LYS A 31 32.17 15.34 20.35
CA LYS A 31 32.06 14.36 21.45
C LYS A 31 30.91 13.39 21.23
N SER A 32 31.17 12.17 21.69
CA SER A 32 30.27 11.04 21.89
C SER A 32 29.07 11.35 22.79
N LEU A 33 27.92 10.72 22.50
CA LEU A 33 27.18 9.79 23.39
C LEU A 33 25.71 9.66 22.95
N GLY A 34 25.18 8.45 23.10
CA GLY A 34 23.75 8.20 23.24
C GLY A 34 23.15 7.34 22.13
N GLY A 35 23.14 6.02 22.34
CA GLY A 35 22.13 5.17 21.71
C GLY A 35 20.73 5.62 22.12
N TRP A 36 19.68 5.15 21.45
CA TRP A 36 18.34 4.91 22.01
C TRP A 36 17.38 4.32 20.96
N ASN A 37 16.64 3.31 21.45
CA ASN A 37 15.44 2.62 20.97
C ASN A 37 14.70 3.12 19.71
N GLU A 38 14.62 2.24 18.70
CA GLU A 38 13.64 2.31 17.63
C GLU A 38 12.40 1.44 17.95
N SER A 39 11.28 2.09 18.23
CA SER A 39 9.95 1.46 18.07
C SER A 39 8.95 2.51 17.59
N ARG A 40 8.70 2.53 16.27
CA ARG A 40 7.51 3.18 15.70
C ARG A 40 6.77 2.16 14.83
N ALA A 41 5.52 1.92 15.23
CA ALA A 41 4.58 1.05 14.54
C ALA A 41 4.03 1.75 13.29
N TRP A 42 3.96 0.98 12.19
CA TRP A 42 3.32 1.32 10.93
C TRP A 42 1.82 1.59 11.14
N ARG A 43 1.30 2.68 10.55
CA ARG A 43 -0.16 2.95 10.50
C ARG A 43 -0.72 2.32 9.22
N GLU A 44 -1.70 1.43 9.37
CA GLU A 44 -2.50 0.88 8.27
C GLU A 44 -3.49 1.93 7.73
N PRO A 45 -3.60 2.16 6.41
CA PRO A 45 -4.74 2.86 5.84
C PRO A 45 -5.94 1.93 5.68
N THR A 46 -7.13 2.42 6.05
CA THR A 46 -8.40 1.70 5.99
C THR A 46 -9.01 1.72 4.58
N ASN A 47 -9.20 0.54 3.97
CA ASN A 47 -9.87 0.36 2.68
C ASN A 47 -11.37 0.66 2.75
N GLY A 48 -11.87 1.59 1.94
CA GLY A 48 -13.29 1.86 1.73
C GLY A 48 -13.62 2.06 0.25
N TRP A 49 -14.30 1.09 -0.36
CA TRP A 49 -14.75 1.12 -1.75
C TRP A 49 -16.02 2.00 -1.92
N PRO A 50 -16.15 2.83 -2.96
CA PRO A 50 -17.43 3.44 -3.32
C PRO A 50 -18.12 2.72 -4.48
N SER A 51 -19.41 2.39 -4.28
CA SER A 51 -20.33 1.85 -5.28
C SER A 51 -20.78 2.92 -6.29
N ALA A 52 -21.02 2.48 -7.52
CA ALA A 52 -21.38 3.27 -8.70
C ALA A 52 -22.68 4.10 -8.54
N ILE A 53 -22.67 5.31 -9.10
CA ILE A 53 -23.83 6.19 -9.28
C ILE A 53 -24.37 5.97 -10.70
N GLY A 54 -25.67 5.66 -10.81
CA GLY A 54 -26.38 5.55 -12.07
C GLY A 54 -26.60 6.90 -12.74
N GLU A 55 -26.31 6.97 -14.04
CA GLU A 55 -26.63 8.11 -14.90
C GLU A 55 -28.05 7.95 -15.46
N SER A 56 -28.88 8.99 -15.25
CA SER A 56 -30.12 9.20 -15.97
C SER A 56 -29.93 10.38 -16.93
N GLY A 57 -30.11 10.13 -18.23
CA GLY A 57 -29.99 11.14 -19.27
C GLY A 57 -30.77 10.74 -20.51
N ARG A 58 -32.00 11.27 -20.62
CA ARG A 58 -32.92 11.08 -21.75
C ARG A 58 -32.38 11.75 -23.01
N SER A 59 -32.39 11.05 -24.14
CA SER A 59 -32.75 11.61 -25.45
C SER A 59 -33.15 10.48 -26.41
N ALA A 60 -34.27 10.68 -27.09
CA ALA A 60 -34.82 9.88 -28.20
C ALA A 60 -34.82 10.78 -29.45
N PRO A 61 -35.11 10.31 -30.69
CA PRO A 61 -35.65 9.00 -31.07
C PRO A 61 -35.01 8.32 -32.30
N GLY A 62 -35.33 7.03 -32.48
CA GLY A 62 -35.04 6.27 -33.69
C GLY A 62 -35.58 4.85 -33.60
N ASN A 63 -36.87 4.70 -33.89
CA ASN A 63 -37.60 3.42 -33.94
C ASN A 63 -36.92 2.41 -34.87
N LEU A 64 -36.90 1.12 -34.49
CA LEU A 64 -37.26 -0.02 -35.36
C LEU A 64 -37.10 -1.38 -34.61
N TRP A 65 -38.18 -2.18 -34.69
CA TRP A 65 -38.32 -3.65 -34.48
C TRP A 65 -38.57 -4.26 -33.08
N ARG A 66 -39.82 -4.78 -32.98
CA ARG A 66 -40.33 -6.06 -32.42
C ARG A 66 -40.17 -6.38 -30.92
N LYS A 67 -41.33 -6.52 -30.27
CA LYS A 67 -41.57 -7.29 -29.01
C LYS A 67 -41.28 -8.79 -29.21
N PRO A 68 -40.90 -9.49 -28.13
CA PRO A 68 -41.81 -10.52 -27.64
C PRO A 68 -41.98 -10.58 -26.10
N GLN A 69 -43.23 -10.88 -25.74
CA GLN A 69 -43.78 -11.68 -24.63
C GLN A 69 -43.15 -11.67 -23.21
N SER A 70 -44.04 -11.33 -22.28
CA SER A 70 -43.94 -11.38 -20.82
C SER A 70 -44.06 -12.79 -20.22
N LEU A 71 -43.26 -13.08 -19.19
CA LEU A 71 -43.54 -14.06 -18.13
C LEU A 71 -43.23 -13.43 -16.75
N PRO A 72 -43.90 -13.86 -15.66
CA PRO A 72 -43.99 -13.10 -14.41
C PRO A 72 -42.85 -13.38 -13.42
N LEU A 73 -42.52 -12.35 -12.64
CA LEU A 73 -41.65 -12.36 -11.46
C LEU A 73 -42.35 -12.99 -10.26
N SER A 74 -41.63 -13.81 -9.49
CA SER A 74 -41.95 -14.10 -8.08
C SER A 74 -40.77 -13.64 -7.20
N ALA A 75 -41.05 -12.68 -6.32
CA ALA A 75 -40.10 -12.17 -5.34
C ALA A 75 -40.84 -11.97 -4.01
N GLU A 76 -40.78 -12.97 -3.13
CA GLU A 76 -41.37 -12.87 -1.78
C GLU A 76 -40.69 -13.76 -0.73
N LYS A 77 -39.39 -14.10 -0.89
CA LYS A 77 -38.68 -15.00 0.05
C LYS A 77 -37.40 -14.45 0.68
N ALA A 78 -37.06 -13.17 0.48
CA ALA A 78 -35.78 -12.62 0.94
C ALA A 78 -35.83 -11.84 2.28
N GLU A 79 -36.99 -11.42 2.79
CA GLU A 79 -37.05 -10.55 3.98
C GLU A 79 -37.11 -11.30 5.33
N ILE A 80 -37.49 -12.58 5.36
CA ILE A 80 -37.69 -13.30 6.63
C ILE A 80 -36.36 -13.82 7.22
N ILE A 81 -35.33 -14.05 6.41
CA ILE A 81 -34.05 -14.63 6.86
C ILE A 81 -33.17 -13.60 7.62
N GLY A 82 -33.40 -12.30 7.42
CA GLY A 82 -32.58 -11.23 8.04
C GLY A 82 -32.88 -10.98 9.52
N ALA A 83 -34.13 -11.11 9.95
CA ALA A 83 -34.55 -10.74 11.31
C ALA A 83 -34.07 -11.73 12.38
N ASP A 84 -34.06 -13.03 12.07
CA ASP A 84 -33.65 -14.08 13.03
C ASP A 84 -32.13 -14.03 13.31
N SER A 85 -31.31 -13.70 12.31
CA SER A 85 -29.85 -13.56 12.49
C SER A 85 -29.49 -12.35 13.35
N GLU A 86 -30.22 -11.23 13.24
CA GLU A 86 -29.99 -10.03 14.06
C GLU A 86 -30.40 -10.24 15.52
N LEU A 87 -31.49 -10.97 15.75
CA LEU A 87 -31.97 -11.30 17.10
C LEU A 87 -31.04 -12.30 17.82
N GLU A 88 -30.52 -13.31 17.10
CA GLU A 88 -29.52 -14.24 17.65
C GLU A 88 -28.20 -13.53 18.01
N GLU A 89 -27.73 -12.61 17.15
CA GLU A 89 -26.51 -11.85 17.42
C GLU A 89 -26.70 -10.84 18.57
N ALA A 90 -27.88 -10.23 18.68
CA ALA A 90 -28.23 -9.39 19.83
C ALA A 90 -28.22 -10.19 21.14
N THR A 91 -28.78 -11.41 21.13
CA THR A 91 -28.84 -12.29 22.31
C THR A 91 -27.45 -12.72 22.79
N ARG A 92 -26.51 -13.00 21.86
CA ARG A 92 -25.12 -13.35 22.21
C ARG A 92 -24.31 -12.20 22.78
N ARG A 93 -24.66 -10.96 22.44
CA ARG A 93 -23.93 -9.78 22.90
C ARG A 93 -24.33 -9.36 24.32
N LEU A 94 -25.46 -9.81 24.84
CA LEU A 94 -25.96 -9.44 26.18
C LEU A 94 -24.94 -9.72 27.30
N PRO A 95 -24.38 -10.93 27.47
CA PRO A 95 -23.44 -11.19 28.58
C PRO A 95 -22.13 -10.40 28.47
N LEU A 96 -21.67 -10.16 27.23
CA LEU A 96 -20.47 -9.36 26.97
C LEU A 96 -20.70 -7.88 27.29
N ASN A 97 -21.86 -7.36 26.89
CA ASN A 97 -22.29 -6.00 27.15
C ASN A 97 -22.46 -5.76 28.65
N GLU A 98 -23.07 -6.69 29.36
CA GLU A 98 -23.18 -6.64 30.83
C GLU A 98 -21.82 -6.66 31.53
N ALA A 99 -20.87 -7.49 31.08
CA ALA A 99 -19.50 -7.51 31.62
C ALA A 99 -18.80 -6.15 31.44
N LYS A 100 -18.92 -5.54 30.26
CA LYS A 100 -18.39 -4.19 30.01
C LYS A 100 -19.07 -3.15 30.89
N ALA A 101 -20.39 -3.23 31.04
CA ALA A 101 -21.15 -2.30 31.87
C ALA A 101 -20.75 -2.40 33.36
N ARG A 102 -20.56 -3.62 33.89
CA ARG A 102 -20.07 -3.86 35.26
C ARG A 102 -18.67 -3.30 35.48
N LEU A 103 -17.76 -3.44 34.51
CA LEU A 103 -16.43 -2.83 34.59
C LEU A 103 -16.44 -1.29 34.52
N MET A 104 -17.47 -0.71 33.89
CA MET A 104 -17.65 0.74 33.84
C MET A 104 -18.30 1.31 35.11
N ALA A 105 -19.17 0.57 35.78
CA ALA A 105 -19.94 1.06 36.93
C ALA A 105 -19.08 1.64 38.07
N PRO A 106 -18.01 0.97 38.56
CA PRO A 106 -17.13 1.53 39.60
C PRO A 106 -16.46 2.84 39.17
N LEU A 107 -16.16 3.01 37.87
CA LEU A 107 -15.56 4.23 37.33
C LEU A 107 -16.58 5.39 37.23
N LEU A 108 -17.88 5.07 37.11
CA LEU A 108 -18.97 6.04 37.04
C LEU A 108 -19.40 6.55 38.43
N GLU A 109 -19.34 5.71 39.46
CA GLU A 109 -19.83 6.07 40.80
C GLU A 109 -18.86 6.98 41.58
N GLY A 110 -17.62 7.16 41.09
CA GLY A 110 -16.62 8.00 41.74
C GLY A 110 -16.33 7.59 43.20
N SER A 111 -16.67 6.35 43.58
CA SER A 111 -16.61 5.90 44.97
C SER A 111 -15.15 5.74 45.38
N SER A 112 -14.69 6.64 46.24
CA SER A 112 -13.31 6.72 46.71
C SER A 112 -12.96 5.65 47.76
N SER A 113 -13.81 4.65 48.03
CA SER A 113 -13.66 3.82 49.23
C SER A 113 -13.79 2.30 49.08
N SER A 114 -14.11 1.70 47.93
CA SER A 114 -14.15 0.21 47.88
C SER A 114 -13.93 -0.50 46.54
N GLY A 115 -13.67 0.21 45.43
CA GLY A 115 -13.61 -0.44 44.10
C GLY A 115 -12.46 -0.02 43.18
N VAL A 116 -11.51 0.80 43.65
CA VAL A 116 -10.38 1.22 42.80
C VAL A 116 -9.38 0.07 42.72
N MET A 117 -9.28 -0.53 41.54
CA MET A 117 -8.21 -1.47 41.20
C MET A 117 -6.86 -0.83 41.56
N SER A 118 -6.06 -1.50 42.40
CA SER A 118 -4.76 -1.00 42.84
C SER A 118 -3.85 -0.70 41.63
N GLU A 119 -2.88 0.20 41.79
CA GLU A 119 -1.93 0.48 40.71
C GLU A 119 -1.15 -0.78 40.32
N GLU A 120 -0.86 -1.65 41.30
CA GLU A 120 -0.23 -2.96 41.11
C GLU A 120 -1.10 -3.88 40.26
N ALA A 121 -2.39 -4.03 40.58
CA ALA A 121 -3.33 -4.82 39.79
C ALA A 121 -3.48 -4.27 38.36
N ARG A 122 -3.52 -2.94 38.21
CA ARG A 122 -3.58 -2.27 36.91
C ARG A 122 -2.31 -2.50 36.08
N ALA A 123 -1.14 -2.41 36.70
CA ALA A 123 0.15 -2.66 36.05
C ALA A 123 0.29 -4.13 35.63
N ALA A 124 -0.08 -5.07 36.52
CA ALA A 124 -0.09 -6.50 36.24
C ALA A 124 -1.05 -6.86 35.10
N LEU A 125 -2.27 -6.30 35.10
CA LEU A 125 -3.23 -6.46 34.03
C LEU A 125 -2.74 -5.85 32.71
N GLY A 126 -2.08 -4.69 32.76
CA GLY A 126 -1.43 -4.08 31.59
C GLY A 126 -0.29 -4.92 31.02
N ALA A 127 0.49 -5.59 31.87
CA ALA A 127 1.52 -6.52 31.44
C ALA A 127 0.93 -7.79 30.82
N ALA A 128 -0.12 -8.35 31.43
CA ALA A 128 -0.88 -9.48 30.90
C ALA A 128 -1.51 -9.15 29.53
N ALA A 129 -2.10 -7.96 29.39
CA ALA A 129 -2.69 -7.46 28.16
C ALA A 129 -1.68 -7.36 27.01
N LYS A 130 -0.39 -7.12 27.28
CA LYS A 130 0.64 -7.02 26.22
C LYS A 130 1.07 -8.37 25.65
N ARG A 131 0.88 -9.48 26.37
CA ARG A 131 1.28 -10.85 25.95
C ARG A 131 0.56 -11.28 24.66
N LYS A 132 1.22 -12.12 23.85
CA LYS A 132 0.68 -12.73 22.63
C LYS A 132 0.84 -14.25 22.74
N PRO A 133 -0.25 -15.05 22.86
CA PRO A 133 -1.66 -14.64 22.91
C PRO A 133 -2.02 -13.87 24.21
N LEU A 134 -3.16 -13.17 24.20
CA LEU A 134 -3.68 -12.55 25.42
C LEU A 134 -4.04 -13.65 26.42
N SER A 135 -3.43 -13.63 27.60
CA SER A 135 -3.71 -14.55 28.69
C SER A 135 -3.85 -13.75 29.97
N LEU A 136 -4.98 -13.93 30.67
CA LEU A 136 -5.29 -13.29 31.95
C LEU A 136 -5.19 -14.35 33.06
N PRO A 137 -3.99 -14.60 33.62
CA PRO A 137 -3.77 -15.69 34.57
C PRO A 137 -4.47 -15.45 35.91
N ASP A 138 -4.73 -16.52 36.67
CA ASP A 138 -5.29 -16.42 38.04
C ASP A 138 -4.35 -15.69 39.00
N SER A 139 -3.05 -15.55 38.66
CA SER A 139 -2.12 -14.72 39.44
C SER A 139 -2.54 -13.25 39.51
N LEU A 140 -3.43 -12.77 38.62
CA LEU A 140 -3.99 -11.42 38.76
C LEU A 140 -4.83 -11.27 40.04
N LEU A 141 -5.38 -12.36 40.58
CA LEU A 141 -6.09 -12.36 41.86
C LEU A 141 -5.13 -12.06 43.02
N THR A 142 -3.91 -12.63 42.99
CA THR A 142 -2.89 -12.37 44.02
C THR A 142 -2.30 -10.96 43.92
N GLU A 143 -2.38 -10.33 42.74
CA GLU A 143 -2.02 -8.92 42.52
C GLU A 143 -3.15 -7.94 42.92
N GLY A 144 -4.25 -8.43 43.51
CA GLY A 144 -5.34 -7.61 44.04
C GLY A 144 -6.49 -7.35 43.06
N LEU A 145 -6.56 -8.05 41.92
CA LEU A 145 -7.71 -7.95 41.02
C LEU A 145 -8.90 -8.78 41.57
N PRO A 146 -10.09 -8.20 41.78
CA PRO A 146 -11.26 -8.95 42.23
C PRO A 146 -11.62 -10.08 41.26
N GLN A 147 -12.09 -11.22 41.80
CA GLN A 147 -12.44 -12.39 40.98
C GLN A 147 -13.52 -12.09 39.93
N GLU A 148 -14.51 -11.28 40.29
CA GLU A 148 -15.59 -10.86 39.40
C GLU A 148 -15.07 -10.03 38.21
N VAL A 149 -14.15 -9.10 38.49
CA VAL A 149 -13.47 -8.27 37.47
C VAL A 149 -12.63 -9.14 36.54
N LEU A 150 -11.91 -10.14 37.08
CA LEU A 150 -11.13 -11.08 36.27
C LEU A 150 -12.02 -11.92 35.34
N LEU A 151 -13.17 -12.38 35.83
CA LEU A 151 -14.14 -13.12 35.04
C LEU A 151 -14.73 -12.25 33.91
N ASP A 152 -15.10 -11.01 34.19
CA ASP A 152 -15.60 -10.07 33.18
C ASP A 152 -14.53 -9.75 32.12
N LEU A 153 -13.28 -9.56 32.53
CA LEU A 153 -12.17 -9.33 31.60
C LEU A 153 -11.86 -10.56 30.73
N ARG A 154 -11.95 -11.77 31.27
CA ARG A 154 -11.85 -13.02 30.49
C ARG A 154 -12.99 -13.13 29.49
N GLN A 155 -14.22 -12.85 29.93
CA GLN A 155 -15.40 -12.83 29.08
C GLN A 155 -15.21 -11.86 27.89
N ILE A 156 -14.67 -10.67 28.13
CA ILE A 156 -14.36 -9.69 27.09
C ILE A 156 -13.22 -10.15 26.18
N ALA A 157 -12.13 -10.65 26.76
CA ALA A 157 -10.97 -11.15 26.02
C ALA A 157 -11.34 -12.27 25.03
N GLU A 158 -12.26 -13.16 25.41
CA GLU A 158 -12.67 -14.31 24.62
C GLU A 158 -13.81 -14.03 23.63
N ASN A 159 -14.71 -13.11 23.97
CA ASN A 159 -15.99 -12.96 23.27
C ASN A 159 -16.22 -11.62 22.57
N ASP A 160 -15.33 -10.65 22.71
CA ASP A 160 -15.45 -9.39 21.98
C ASP A 160 -14.90 -9.54 20.55
N TYR A 161 -15.79 -9.39 19.56
CA TYR A 161 -15.49 -9.34 18.13
C TYR A 161 -15.92 -7.99 17.56
N TRP A 162 -15.08 -7.40 16.72
CA TRP A 162 -15.42 -6.23 15.93
C TRP A 162 -15.32 -6.58 14.44
N GLU A 163 -16.39 -6.35 13.68
CA GLU A 163 -16.46 -6.65 12.24
C GLU A 163 -16.00 -8.07 11.87
N GLY A 164 -16.37 -9.06 12.69
CA GLY A 164 -16.07 -10.48 12.46
C GLY A 164 -14.62 -10.90 12.77
N LYS A 165 -13.77 -10.00 13.29
CA LYS A 165 -12.38 -10.32 13.67
C LYS A 165 -12.21 -10.40 15.19
N GLN A 166 -11.55 -11.46 15.68
CA GLN A 166 -11.30 -11.75 17.12
C GLN A 166 -10.21 -10.86 17.76
N VAL A 167 -10.05 -9.62 17.30
CA VAL A 167 -8.97 -8.73 17.76
C VAL A 167 -9.48 -7.77 18.85
N SER A 168 -10.80 -7.66 19.04
CA SER A 168 -11.36 -6.54 19.79
C SER A 168 -11.29 -6.68 21.31
N GLY A 169 -11.34 -7.88 21.91
CA GLY A 169 -11.24 -8.01 23.37
C GLY A 169 -9.92 -7.51 23.96
N LYS A 170 -8.80 -7.88 23.33
CA LYS A 170 -7.47 -7.37 23.69
C LYS A 170 -7.37 -5.86 23.52
N MET A 171 -7.89 -5.36 22.41
CA MET A 171 -7.90 -3.93 22.10
C MET A 171 -8.77 -3.15 23.11
N TRP A 172 -9.95 -3.67 23.43
CA TRP A 172 -10.86 -3.08 24.41
C TRP A 172 -10.22 -2.99 25.78
N ILE A 173 -9.61 -4.07 26.28
CA ILE A 173 -8.92 -4.08 27.58
C ILE A 173 -7.76 -3.08 27.58
N THR A 174 -6.99 -3.01 26.49
CA THR A 174 -5.87 -2.07 26.36
C THR A 174 -6.35 -0.61 26.37
N GLU A 175 -7.44 -0.32 25.64
CA GLU A 175 -8.03 1.02 25.60
C GLU A 175 -8.74 1.39 26.90
N TRP A 176 -9.44 0.45 27.55
CA TRP A 176 -10.06 0.66 28.86
C TRP A 176 -9.02 0.92 29.95
N LEU A 177 -7.90 0.19 29.95
CA LEU A 177 -6.76 0.46 30.83
C LEU A 177 -6.08 1.81 30.56
N ARG A 178 -6.23 2.39 29.37
CA ARG A 178 -5.67 3.71 29.04
C ARG A 178 -6.66 4.84 29.31
N ASP A 179 -7.90 4.65 28.88
CA ASP A 179 -8.92 5.70 28.71
C ASP A 179 -10.20 5.42 29.49
N GLY A 180 -10.31 4.33 30.26
CA GLY A 180 -11.55 3.91 30.93
C GLY A 180 -12.15 4.99 31.84
N GLN A 181 -11.32 5.76 32.55
CA GLN A 181 -11.79 6.89 33.38
C GLN A 181 -12.41 8.01 32.52
N LYS A 182 -11.78 8.30 31.39
CA LYS A 182 -12.29 9.27 30.42
C LYS A 182 -13.61 8.78 29.81
N TRP A 183 -13.68 7.50 29.45
CA TRP A 183 -14.92 6.87 28.98
C TRP A 183 -16.02 7.00 30.03
N ALA A 184 -15.74 6.68 31.29
CA ALA A 184 -16.72 6.81 32.38
C ALA A 184 -17.20 8.26 32.53
N THR A 185 -16.28 9.22 32.48
CA THR A 185 -16.62 10.65 32.51
C THR A 185 -17.50 11.06 31.32
N GLU A 186 -17.18 10.61 30.11
CA GLU A 186 -18.00 10.84 28.91
C GLU A 186 -19.40 10.23 29.03
N ALA A 187 -19.51 9.01 29.58
CA ALA A 187 -20.79 8.34 29.82
C ALA A 187 -21.62 9.06 30.90
N LEU A 188 -21.00 9.47 32.02
CA LEU A 188 -21.66 10.28 33.06
C LEU A 188 -22.16 11.60 32.51
N GLN A 189 -21.33 12.34 31.78
CA GLN A 189 -21.74 13.60 31.17
C GLN A 189 -22.88 13.38 30.17
N SER A 190 -22.91 12.25 29.46
CA SER A 190 -24.01 11.88 28.57
C SER A 190 -25.30 11.54 29.32
N ILE A 191 -25.20 10.99 30.54
CA ILE A 191 -26.34 10.69 31.40
C ILE A 191 -26.85 11.98 32.06
N GLN A 192 -25.95 12.87 32.46
CA GLN A 192 -26.23 14.12 33.20
C GLN A 192 -26.71 15.27 32.30
N SER A 193 -26.33 15.32 31.02
CA SER A 193 -26.79 16.33 30.05
C SER A 193 -28.30 16.24 29.70
N LYS A 194 -29.08 15.47 30.47
CA LYS A 194 -30.54 15.28 30.38
C LYS A 194 -31.39 16.54 30.66
N THR A 195 -30.81 17.72 30.89
CA THR A 195 -31.56 18.91 31.34
C THR A 195 -31.64 20.07 30.33
N ALA A 196 -31.13 19.94 29.11
CA ALA A 196 -31.32 20.95 28.08
C ALA A 196 -32.56 20.62 27.22
N GLU A 197 -33.58 21.47 27.27
CA GLU A 197 -34.77 21.39 26.40
C GLU A 197 -34.34 21.42 24.92
N GLY A 198 -34.56 20.33 24.19
CA GLY A 198 -34.25 20.21 22.76
C GLY A 198 -34.15 18.76 22.26
N THR A 199 -34.28 18.53 20.96
CA THR A 199 -34.13 17.19 20.34
C THR A 199 -32.64 16.92 20.08
N TRP A 200 -32.07 15.94 20.77
CA TRP A 200 -30.64 15.61 20.65
C TRP A 200 -30.40 14.10 20.64
N CYS A 201 -29.36 13.70 19.91
CA CYS A 201 -28.94 12.31 19.85
C CYS A 201 -27.88 12.01 20.91
N LYS A 202 -28.22 11.24 21.93
CA LYS A 202 -27.32 10.88 23.04
C LYS A 202 -26.08 10.10 22.60
N ALA A 203 -26.19 9.22 21.61
CA ALA A 203 -25.05 8.45 21.11
C ALA A 203 -24.07 9.31 20.28
N CYS A 204 -24.54 10.40 19.67
CA CYS A 204 -23.75 11.21 18.74
C CYS A 204 -23.42 12.62 19.23
N TRP A 205 -24.04 13.05 20.34
CA TRP A 205 -23.93 14.38 20.95
C TRP A 205 -24.18 15.50 19.94
N LYS A 206 -25.24 15.35 19.15
CA LYS A 206 -25.70 16.35 18.17
C LYS A 206 -27.10 16.79 18.54
N SER A 207 -27.32 18.10 18.59
CA SER A 207 -28.67 18.69 18.59
C SER A 207 -29.24 18.65 17.18
N PHE A 208 -30.56 18.57 17.12
CA PHE A 208 -31.37 18.59 15.92
C PHE A 208 -32.44 19.67 16.05
N SER A 209 -32.96 20.14 14.93
CA SER A 209 -34.01 21.17 14.91
C SER A 209 -35.35 20.65 15.42
N ASP A 210 -35.61 19.35 15.23
CA ASP A 210 -36.87 18.68 15.46
C ASP A 210 -36.67 17.15 15.55
N ASP A 211 -37.72 16.42 15.87
CA ASP A 211 -37.68 14.94 15.99
C ASP A 211 -37.47 14.24 14.65
N ALA A 212 -37.92 14.83 13.54
CA ALA A 212 -37.76 14.23 12.22
C ALA A 212 -36.28 14.20 11.81
N ALA A 213 -35.56 15.29 12.03
CA ALA A 213 -34.12 15.39 11.80
C ALA A 213 -33.33 14.44 12.72
N LEU A 214 -33.80 14.24 13.96
CA LEU A 214 -33.22 13.25 14.88
C LEU A 214 -33.44 11.81 14.39
N GLN A 215 -34.64 11.46 13.94
CA GLN A 215 -34.95 10.14 13.38
C GLN A 215 -34.16 9.86 12.10
N GLU A 216 -34.06 10.83 11.19
CA GLU A 216 -33.24 10.70 9.97
C GLU A 216 -31.76 10.51 10.31
N HIS A 217 -31.26 11.25 11.31
CA HIS A 217 -29.91 11.03 11.81
C HIS A 217 -29.72 9.64 12.42
N GLN A 218 -30.67 9.13 13.22
CA GLN A 218 -30.59 7.80 13.83
C GLN A 218 -30.50 6.68 12.78
N ARG A 219 -31.07 6.89 11.59
CA ARG A 219 -30.97 5.97 10.44
C ARG A 219 -29.67 6.12 9.64
N SER A 220 -28.87 7.16 9.91
CA SER A 220 -27.63 7.40 9.16
C SER A 220 -26.53 6.37 9.49
N LYS A 221 -25.73 6.00 8.48
CA LYS A 221 -24.58 5.09 8.66
C LYS A 221 -23.60 5.58 9.73
N ASP A 222 -23.40 6.90 9.81
CA ASP A 222 -22.54 7.54 10.81
C ASP A 222 -23.07 7.35 12.23
N HIS A 223 -24.39 7.46 12.43
CA HIS A 223 -25.03 7.19 13.71
C HIS A 223 -24.88 5.72 14.09
N MET A 224 -25.17 4.80 13.17
CA MET A 224 -25.02 3.37 13.41
C MET A 224 -23.57 3.00 13.79
N LYS A 225 -22.57 3.60 13.13
CA LYS A 225 -21.15 3.41 13.49
C LYS A 225 -20.84 3.93 14.89
N LYS A 226 -21.33 5.13 15.23
CA LYS A 226 -21.14 5.71 16.58
C LYS A 226 -21.86 4.91 17.66
N MET A 227 -23.07 4.43 17.40
CA MET A 227 -23.83 3.58 18.31
C MET A 227 -23.12 2.23 18.54
N LYS A 228 -22.60 1.60 17.48
CA LYS A 228 -21.76 0.40 17.61
C LYS A 228 -20.52 0.68 18.47
N MET A 229 -19.85 1.81 18.27
CA MET A 229 -18.72 2.23 19.10
C MET A 229 -19.12 2.48 20.56
N TRP A 230 -20.30 3.07 20.79
CA TRP A 230 -20.86 3.32 22.12
C TRP A 230 -21.10 2.01 22.86
N VAL A 231 -21.87 1.10 22.28
CA VAL A 231 -22.13 -0.23 22.86
C VAL A 231 -20.81 -0.99 23.07
N TRP A 232 -19.88 -0.88 22.13
CA TRP A 232 -18.57 -1.51 22.27
C TRP A 232 -17.76 -0.96 23.43
N ARG A 233 -17.77 0.36 23.68
CA ARG A 233 -17.05 0.98 24.82
C ARG A 233 -17.72 0.73 26.16
N TYR A 234 -19.04 0.90 26.21
CA TYR A 234 -19.78 1.02 27.49
C TYR A 234 -20.56 -0.23 27.87
N GLY A 235 -20.87 -1.11 26.91
CA GLY A 235 -21.66 -2.30 27.16
C GLY A 235 -23.16 -2.06 27.35
N PHE A 236 -23.68 -0.86 27.06
CA PHE A 236 -25.13 -0.59 27.13
C PHE A 236 -25.58 0.39 26.05
N PHE A 237 -26.86 0.31 25.68
CA PHE A 237 -27.49 1.27 24.77
C PHE A 237 -27.77 2.59 25.48
N SER A 238 -27.54 3.70 24.79
CA SER A 238 -27.75 5.04 25.32
C SER A 238 -29.23 5.42 25.49
N THR A 239 -30.16 4.60 24.97
CA THR A 239 -31.49 5.09 24.58
C THR A 239 -32.67 4.83 25.51
N GLU A 240 -32.63 3.97 26.53
CA GLU A 240 -33.87 3.68 27.30
C GLU A 240 -33.69 3.73 28.82
N THR A 241 -34.51 4.61 29.42
CA THR A 241 -34.98 4.71 30.82
C THR A 241 -34.03 4.25 31.94
N GLY A 242 -33.54 5.22 32.70
CA GLY A 242 -32.76 4.97 33.91
C GLY A 242 -33.62 4.31 34.99
N VAL A 243 -33.21 3.11 35.40
CA VAL A 243 -33.32 2.59 36.77
C VAL A 243 -32.15 1.62 36.96
N PHE A 244 -31.08 2.03 37.65
CA PHE A 244 -30.25 1.07 38.37
C PHE A 244 -31.03 0.76 39.66
N SER A 245 -31.75 -0.37 39.70
CA SER A 245 -32.40 -0.84 40.93
C SER A 245 -31.45 -1.80 41.63
N SER A 246 -30.94 -1.39 42.79
CA SER A 246 -30.04 -2.13 43.67
C SER A 246 -30.72 -3.27 44.44
N THR A 247 -31.63 -4.04 43.83
CA THR A 247 -32.50 -5.01 44.54
C THR A 247 -32.62 -6.40 43.88
N SER A 248 -31.57 -6.89 43.20
CA SER A 248 -31.56 -8.29 42.70
C SER A 248 -30.35 -9.09 43.18
N LEU A 249 -30.05 -8.96 44.47
CA LEU A 249 -29.11 -9.81 45.18
C LEU A 249 -29.77 -10.31 46.47
N GLU A 250 -31.01 -10.78 46.39
CA GLU A 250 -31.61 -11.57 47.46
C GLU A 250 -32.79 -12.44 46.98
N SER A 251 -32.74 -13.71 47.39
CA SER A 251 -33.78 -14.74 47.35
C SER A 251 -34.03 -15.49 46.03
N GLY A 252 -33.73 -16.79 46.09
CA GLY A 252 -34.27 -17.78 45.16
C GLY A 252 -35.69 -18.22 45.51
N LYS A 253 -36.31 -18.86 44.52
CA LYS A 253 -37.45 -19.80 44.52
C LYS A 253 -38.65 -19.35 43.67
N ARG A 254 -39.09 -20.36 42.90
CA ARG A 254 -40.42 -20.62 42.32
C ARG A 254 -40.80 -19.94 41.01
N ALA A 255 -40.71 -20.78 39.98
CA ALA A 255 -41.67 -20.88 38.91
C ALA A 255 -43.10 -21.11 39.44
N ASP A 256 -44.07 -20.38 38.87
CA ASP A 256 -45.29 -20.90 38.22
C ASP A 256 -46.40 -19.84 38.21
N GLN A 257 -47.19 -19.86 37.12
CA GLN A 257 -48.48 -19.19 36.90
C GLN A 257 -48.46 -17.69 36.56
N LEU A 258 -48.79 -17.37 35.31
CA LEU A 258 -50.14 -16.90 34.96
C LEU A 258 -50.37 -16.85 33.45
N VAL A 259 -51.61 -17.20 33.11
CA VAL A 259 -52.19 -17.54 31.81
C VAL A 259 -52.98 -16.34 31.27
N ALA A 260 -52.65 -15.88 30.05
CA ALA A 260 -53.49 -15.45 28.91
C ALA A 260 -54.67 -14.43 29.10
N PRO A 261 -55.48 -14.06 28.06
CA PRO A 261 -55.34 -14.18 26.59
C PRO A 261 -55.81 -12.92 25.77
N ASN A 262 -55.83 -13.09 24.43
CA ASN A 262 -56.58 -12.38 23.35
C ASN A 262 -55.82 -11.28 22.59
N ALA A 263 -55.85 -11.15 21.26
CA ALA A 263 -56.58 -11.77 20.14
C ALA A 263 -55.63 -11.68 18.91
N GLY A 264 -55.59 -12.53 17.87
CA GLY A 264 -56.62 -13.23 17.12
C GLY A 264 -56.54 -12.75 15.67
N PHE A 265 -56.01 -13.56 14.73
CA PHE A 265 -56.42 -13.59 13.31
C PHE A 265 -55.82 -14.80 12.59
N GLN A 266 -56.63 -15.40 11.73
CA GLN A 266 -56.60 -16.80 11.26
C GLN A 266 -55.57 -17.07 10.15
N GLN A 267 -54.90 -18.23 10.21
CA GLN A 267 -54.13 -18.82 9.11
C GLN A 267 -54.96 -19.89 8.38
N ALA A 268 -54.94 -19.81 7.04
CA ALA A 268 -55.44 -20.84 6.15
C ALA A 268 -54.45 -22.04 6.06
N LYS A 269 -55.03 -23.25 6.07
CA LYS A 269 -54.36 -24.56 5.93
C LYS A 269 -53.71 -24.74 4.56
N LEU A 270 -52.47 -25.23 4.54
CA LEU A 270 -51.88 -26.03 3.46
C LEU A 270 -51.10 -27.23 4.05
N PRO A 271 -50.97 -28.35 3.30
CA PRO A 271 -50.74 -29.68 3.84
C PRO A 271 -49.26 -30.01 4.11
N ALA A 272 -49.08 -31.00 4.99
CA ALA A 272 -47.83 -31.55 5.48
C ALA A 272 -46.88 -31.99 4.36
N VAL A 273 -45.62 -31.52 4.45
CA VAL A 273 -44.46 -32.08 3.76
C VAL A 273 -43.44 -32.43 4.84
N ASP A 274 -42.87 -33.63 4.72
CA ASP A 274 -42.09 -34.36 5.73
C ASP A 274 -41.00 -33.53 6.44
N ALA A 275 -41.14 -33.43 7.75
CA ALA A 275 -40.16 -32.86 8.67
C ALA A 275 -39.12 -33.91 9.05
N ALA A 276 -38.09 -34.07 8.21
CA ALA A 276 -36.90 -34.87 8.54
C ALA A 276 -35.61 -34.27 7.94
N SER A 277 -35.39 -32.95 7.99
CA SER A 277 -34.06 -32.36 7.69
C SER A 277 -33.83 -30.91 8.16
N ALA A 278 -34.54 -30.42 9.19
CA ALA A 278 -34.32 -29.07 9.70
C ALA A 278 -33.97 -29.09 11.19
N ARG A 279 -32.71 -29.44 11.50
CA ARG A 279 -32.10 -29.07 12.79
C ARG A 279 -31.59 -27.64 12.68
N SER A 280 -31.97 -26.84 13.68
CA SER A 280 -31.70 -25.42 13.85
C SER A 280 -30.21 -25.07 13.72
N ARG A 281 -29.89 -24.06 12.90
CA ARG A 281 -28.55 -23.46 12.80
C ARG A 281 -28.43 -22.28 13.76
N GLY A 282 -28.40 -22.56 15.06
CA GLY A 282 -27.88 -21.59 16.03
C GLY A 282 -26.35 -21.57 15.90
N SER A 283 -25.76 -20.45 15.50
CA SER A 283 -24.30 -20.30 15.29
C SER A 283 -23.48 -20.25 16.60
N GLY A 284 -23.69 -21.20 17.52
CA GLY A 284 -22.69 -21.46 18.56
C GLY A 284 -21.32 -21.58 17.89
N LYS A 285 -20.32 -20.81 18.34
CA LYS A 285 -18.97 -20.90 17.79
C LYS A 285 -18.57 -22.37 17.88
N SER A 286 -18.42 -23.01 16.71
CA SER A 286 -18.11 -24.42 16.67
C SER A 286 -16.90 -24.67 17.55
N LYS A 287 -17.05 -25.60 18.50
CA LYS A 287 -15.93 -25.99 19.36
C LYS A 287 -14.77 -26.42 18.46
N PRO A 288 -13.50 -26.26 18.87
CA PRO A 288 -12.38 -26.77 18.07
C PRO A 288 -12.57 -28.22 17.61
N SER A 289 -13.17 -29.07 18.45
CA SER A 289 -13.58 -30.43 18.11
C SER A 289 -14.58 -30.52 16.95
N GLU A 290 -15.54 -29.59 16.86
CA GLU A 290 -16.49 -29.52 15.75
C GLU A 290 -15.83 -29.00 14.47
N ILE A 291 -14.93 -28.01 14.57
CA ILE A 291 -14.17 -27.52 13.41
C ILE A 291 -13.25 -28.63 12.87
N LEU A 292 -12.60 -29.38 13.76
CA LEU A 292 -11.80 -30.56 13.40
C LEU A 292 -12.67 -31.65 12.78
N ALA A 293 -13.87 -31.91 13.32
CA ALA A 293 -14.81 -32.86 12.74
C ALA A 293 -15.27 -32.42 11.35
N GLN A 294 -15.58 -31.13 11.16
CA GLN A 294 -15.91 -30.56 9.85
C GLN A 294 -14.75 -30.66 8.87
N ALA A 295 -13.51 -30.40 9.32
CA ALA A 295 -12.34 -30.56 8.48
C ALA A 295 -12.10 -32.03 8.09
N ALA A 296 -12.29 -32.96 9.03
CA ALA A 296 -12.19 -34.40 8.76
C ALA A 296 -13.30 -34.89 7.81
N GLU A 297 -14.55 -34.44 8.00
CA GLU A 297 -15.68 -34.71 7.11
C GLU A 297 -15.43 -34.16 5.71
N ALA A 298 -14.97 -32.90 5.61
CA ALA A 298 -14.60 -32.28 4.34
C ALA A 298 -13.45 -33.03 3.64
N ALA A 299 -12.44 -33.50 4.39
CA ALA A 299 -11.36 -34.30 3.86
C ALA A 299 -11.85 -35.68 3.37
N GLY A 300 -12.80 -36.29 4.06
CA GLY A 300 -13.41 -37.57 3.67
C GLY A 300 -14.46 -37.47 2.55
N SER A 301 -14.91 -36.26 2.21
CA SER A 301 -15.88 -36.04 1.13
C SER A 301 -15.30 -36.40 -0.25
N GLU A 302 -16.17 -36.74 -1.21
CA GLU A 302 -15.73 -37.00 -2.60
C GLU A 302 -14.92 -35.82 -3.18
N GLU A 303 -15.29 -34.59 -2.85
CA GLU A 303 -14.58 -33.39 -3.26
C GLU A 303 -13.19 -33.30 -2.60
N GLY A 304 -13.08 -33.60 -1.30
CA GLY A 304 -11.80 -33.61 -0.58
C GLY A 304 -10.83 -34.65 -1.14
N VAL A 305 -11.33 -35.86 -1.41
CA VAL A 305 -10.55 -36.93 -2.06
C VAL A 305 -10.16 -36.52 -3.47
N ALA A 306 -11.08 -35.99 -4.28
CA ALA A 306 -10.78 -35.53 -5.63
C ALA A 306 -9.72 -34.42 -5.65
N LYS A 307 -9.82 -33.41 -4.77
CA LYS A 307 -8.79 -32.36 -4.64
C LYS A 307 -7.40 -32.95 -4.34
N LYS A 308 -7.32 -33.91 -3.41
CA LYS A 308 -6.06 -34.63 -3.11
C LYS A 308 -5.53 -35.35 -4.34
N GLU A 309 -6.34 -36.19 -4.98
CA GLU A 309 -5.88 -37.02 -6.10
C GLU A 309 -5.48 -36.17 -7.31
N LEU A 310 -6.16 -35.04 -7.56
CA LEU A 310 -5.75 -34.07 -8.59
C LEU A 310 -4.39 -33.44 -8.28
N LEU A 311 -4.12 -33.06 -7.02
CA LEU A 311 -2.82 -32.54 -6.61
C LEU A 311 -1.72 -33.60 -6.72
N CYS A 312 -1.97 -34.83 -6.27
CA CYS A 312 -1.05 -35.96 -6.42
C CYS A 312 -0.75 -36.25 -7.90
N PHE A 313 -1.78 -36.29 -8.75
CA PHE A 313 -1.62 -36.49 -10.18
C PHE A 313 -0.74 -35.40 -10.78
N ARG A 314 -1.06 -34.12 -10.54
CA ARG A 314 -0.27 -32.97 -10.98
C ARG A 314 1.20 -33.08 -10.57
N ASP A 315 1.45 -33.41 -9.30
CA ASP A 315 2.81 -33.48 -8.75
C ASP A 315 3.58 -34.72 -9.23
N SER A 316 2.88 -35.75 -9.74
CA SER A 316 3.51 -36.93 -10.34
C SER A 316 3.96 -36.75 -11.79
N LEU A 317 3.50 -35.69 -12.48
CA LEU A 317 3.81 -35.48 -13.89
C LEU A 317 5.22 -34.91 -14.09
N THR A 318 5.97 -35.56 -14.99
CA THR A 318 7.20 -35.00 -15.57
C THR A 318 6.91 -33.75 -16.40
N LEU A 319 7.93 -32.92 -16.66
CA LEU A 319 7.80 -31.74 -17.52
C LEU A 319 7.23 -32.09 -18.90
N ALA A 320 7.72 -33.17 -19.53
CA ALA A 320 7.25 -33.63 -20.83
C ALA A 320 5.75 -34.01 -20.82
N GLN A 321 5.29 -34.69 -19.76
CA GLN A 321 3.88 -35.04 -19.62
C GLN A 321 2.99 -33.81 -19.39
N ARG A 322 3.46 -32.81 -18.62
CA ARG A 322 2.74 -31.54 -18.43
C ARG A 322 2.58 -30.79 -19.76
N LEU A 323 3.66 -30.70 -20.54
CA LEU A 323 3.63 -30.07 -21.86
C LEU A 323 2.68 -30.80 -22.82
N GLU A 324 2.64 -32.13 -22.78
CA GLU A 324 1.70 -32.91 -23.59
C GLU A 324 0.24 -32.67 -23.18
N VAL A 325 -0.05 -32.52 -21.88
CA VAL A 325 -1.39 -32.13 -21.40
C VAL A 325 -1.75 -30.74 -21.92
N ILE A 326 -0.86 -29.75 -21.77
CA ILE A 326 -1.10 -28.37 -22.27
C ILE A 326 -1.36 -28.38 -23.78
N LYS A 327 -0.56 -29.14 -24.54
CA LYS A 327 -0.73 -29.32 -25.98
C LYS A 327 -2.09 -29.92 -26.33
N LYS A 328 -2.55 -30.93 -25.57
CA LYS A 328 -3.87 -31.54 -25.78
C LYS A 328 -5.02 -30.58 -25.47
N ILE A 329 -4.89 -29.72 -24.46
CA ILE A 329 -5.91 -28.71 -24.16
C ILE A 329 -6.09 -27.74 -25.34
N GLY A 330 -5.01 -27.44 -26.07
CA GLY A 330 -5.06 -26.56 -27.24
C GLY A 330 -5.34 -25.10 -26.90
N LEU A 331 -5.18 -24.71 -25.63
CA LEU A 331 -5.32 -23.34 -25.14
C LEU A 331 -4.00 -22.87 -24.52
N PRO A 332 -3.72 -21.55 -24.52
CA PRO A 332 -2.53 -21.00 -23.86
C PRO A 332 -2.47 -21.41 -22.38
N ARG A 333 -3.62 -21.34 -21.69
CA ARG A 333 -3.78 -21.76 -20.30
C ARG A 333 -4.89 -22.78 -20.15
N ALA A 334 -4.68 -23.79 -19.31
CA ALA A 334 -5.73 -24.71 -18.90
C ALA A 334 -6.91 -23.97 -18.23
N ASN A 335 -6.63 -22.85 -17.56
CA ASN A 335 -7.63 -21.97 -16.95
C ASN A 335 -8.44 -21.15 -17.96
N ASP A 336 -8.00 -21.05 -19.22
CA ASP A 336 -8.76 -20.38 -20.29
C ASP A 336 -9.89 -21.27 -20.83
N ALA A 337 -9.96 -22.53 -20.37
CA ALA A 337 -11.04 -23.44 -20.71
C ALA A 337 -12.40 -22.84 -20.33
N PRO A 338 -13.32 -22.63 -21.30
CA PRO A 338 -14.61 -22.00 -21.02
C PRO A 338 -15.53 -22.90 -20.17
N THR A 339 -15.33 -24.22 -20.24
CA THR A 339 -16.10 -25.21 -19.50
C THR A 339 -15.24 -26.41 -19.11
N LEU A 340 -15.63 -27.14 -18.07
CA LEU A 340 -14.98 -28.39 -17.69
C LEU A 340 -14.96 -29.41 -18.84
N ALA A 341 -16.05 -29.51 -19.60
CA ALA A 341 -16.17 -30.42 -20.74
C ALA A 341 -15.08 -30.20 -21.80
N SER A 342 -14.60 -28.96 -21.96
CA SER A 342 -13.50 -28.66 -22.87
C SER A 342 -12.17 -29.31 -22.46
N LEU A 343 -12.00 -29.70 -21.19
CA LEU A 343 -10.80 -30.37 -20.68
C LEU A 343 -10.88 -31.90 -20.79
N GLN A 344 -12.06 -32.48 -21.09
CA GLN A 344 -12.29 -33.93 -21.05
C GLN A 344 -11.32 -34.73 -21.91
N HIS A 345 -10.95 -34.21 -23.07
CA HIS A 345 -10.07 -34.89 -24.03
C HIS A 345 -8.57 -34.78 -23.68
N ALA A 346 -8.20 -33.82 -22.82
CA ALA A 346 -6.81 -33.60 -22.42
C ALA A 346 -6.36 -34.51 -21.27
N PHE A 347 -7.32 -35.05 -20.51
CA PHE A 347 -7.07 -35.87 -19.32
C PHE A 347 -7.63 -37.28 -19.48
N SER A 348 -7.16 -38.22 -18.64
CA SER A 348 -7.79 -39.54 -18.57
C SER A 348 -9.19 -39.42 -17.97
N GLU A 349 -10.06 -40.40 -18.26
CA GLU A 349 -11.42 -40.46 -17.72
C GLU A 349 -11.44 -40.36 -16.18
N GLN A 350 -10.45 -40.99 -15.52
CA GLN A 350 -10.32 -40.94 -14.06
C GLN A 350 -9.99 -39.54 -13.54
N VAL A 351 -9.05 -38.83 -14.17
CA VAL A 351 -8.69 -37.46 -13.79
C VAL A 351 -9.87 -36.51 -14.04
N TYR A 352 -10.54 -36.66 -15.19
CA TYR A 352 -11.74 -35.90 -15.51
C TYR A 352 -12.88 -36.16 -14.50
N ARG A 353 -13.04 -37.40 -14.03
CA ARG A 353 -14.01 -37.72 -12.99
C ARG A 353 -13.71 -37.00 -11.68
N TRP A 354 -12.45 -36.95 -11.26
CA TRP A 354 -12.05 -36.16 -10.08
C TRP A 354 -12.34 -34.67 -10.29
N MET A 355 -12.08 -34.13 -11.47
CA MET A 355 -12.42 -32.75 -11.80
C MET A 355 -13.93 -32.46 -11.64
N CYS A 356 -14.80 -33.36 -12.10
CA CYS A 356 -16.25 -33.24 -11.93
C CYS A 356 -16.71 -33.34 -10.47
N GLN A 357 -15.94 -34.01 -9.60
CA GLN A 357 -16.27 -34.16 -8.18
C GLN A 357 -15.94 -32.91 -7.35
N VAL A 358 -15.03 -32.05 -7.84
CA VAL A 358 -14.74 -30.77 -7.18
C VAL A 358 -15.82 -29.75 -7.54
N LYS A 359 -16.64 -29.41 -6.54
CA LYS A 359 -17.74 -28.45 -6.71
C LYS A 359 -17.23 -27.02 -6.71
N ASP A 360 -16.08 -26.77 -6.09
CA ASP A 360 -15.38 -25.49 -6.10
C ASP A 360 -14.75 -25.19 -7.46
N GLN A 361 -15.54 -24.57 -8.34
CA GLN A 361 -15.11 -24.18 -9.69
C GLN A 361 -13.98 -23.14 -9.66
N ALA A 362 -13.91 -22.33 -8.59
CA ALA A 362 -12.85 -21.33 -8.44
C ALA A 362 -11.51 -22.02 -8.24
N TRP A 363 -11.46 -22.97 -7.30
CA TRP A 363 -10.31 -23.83 -7.08
C TRP A 363 -9.96 -24.67 -8.31
N LEU A 364 -10.95 -25.15 -9.08
CA LEU A 364 -10.64 -26.05 -10.20
C LEU A 364 -9.99 -25.33 -11.40
N TRP A 365 -10.52 -24.18 -11.85
CA TRP A 365 -10.00 -23.49 -13.04
C TRP A 365 -10.20 -21.97 -13.10
N LYS A 366 -10.94 -21.33 -12.18
CA LYS A 366 -11.13 -19.85 -12.25
C LYS A 366 -10.08 -19.04 -11.50
N GLU A 367 -9.34 -19.66 -10.57
CA GLU A 367 -8.32 -18.96 -9.80
C GLU A 367 -6.91 -19.22 -10.38
N PRO A 368 -6.33 -18.25 -11.10
CA PRO A 368 -5.06 -18.45 -11.82
C PRO A 368 -3.88 -18.75 -10.89
N SER A 369 -3.91 -18.25 -9.65
CA SER A 369 -2.80 -18.38 -8.70
C SER A 369 -2.82 -19.69 -7.90
N PHE A 370 -3.99 -20.34 -7.75
CA PHE A 370 -4.16 -21.47 -6.83
C PHE A 370 -4.85 -22.69 -7.44
N SER A 371 -5.33 -22.61 -8.68
CA SER A 371 -5.92 -23.79 -9.31
C SER A 371 -4.89 -24.90 -9.47
N TRP A 372 -5.33 -26.15 -9.32
CA TRP A 372 -4.45 -27.30 -9.57
C TRP A 372 -3.93 -27.31 -11.02
N LEU A 373 -4.71 -26.73 -11.96
CA LEU A 373 -4.33 -26.51 -13.37
C LEU A 373 -3.20 -25.49 -13.54
N ALA A 374 -3.09 -24.47 -12.68
CA ALA A 374 -1.98 -23.52 -12.70
C ALA A 374 -0.62 -24.22 -12.48
N GLY A 375 -0.61 -25.31 -11.70
CA GLY A 375 0.63 -26.03 -11.44
C GLY A 375 1.17 -26.82 -12.64
N PHE A 376 0.46 -26.93 -13.77
CA PHE A 376 1.04 -27.45 -15.01
C PHE A 376 2.06 -26.49 -15.63
N TYR A 377 2.00 -25.20 -15.27
CA TYR A 377 2.90 -24.16 -15.75
C TYR A 377 4.08 -23.91 -14.81
N TRP A 378 4.01 -24.43 -13.59
CA TRP A 378 5.07 -24.29 -12.58
C TRP A 378 6.19 -25.29 -12.81
N HIS A 379 7.41 -24.87 -12.45
CA HIS A 379 8.54 -25.78 -12.41
C HIS A 379 8.22 -26.90 -11.40
N PRO A 380 8.32 -28.19 -11.73
CA PRO A 380 7.92 -29.27 -10.83
C PRO A 380 8.58 -29.20 -9.46
N GLU A 381 9.83 -28.71 -9.41
CA GLU A 381 10.55 -28.60 -8.15
C GLU A 381 10.09 -27.42 -7.28
N SER A 382 9.37 -26.43 -7.82
CA SER A 382 8.96 -25.23 -7.06
C SER A 382 7.97 -25.57 -5.94
N THR A 383 7.06 -26.51 -6.18
CA THR A 383 6.12 -27.03 -5.17
C THR A 383 6.81 -27.96 -4.17
N SER A 384 7.92 -28.57 -4.58
CA SER A 384 8.74 -29.46 -3.75
C SER A 384 9.79 -28.71 -2.91
N LEU A 385 10.03 -27.42 -3.20
CA LEU A 385 11.05 -26.63 -2.51
C LEU A 385 10.82 -26.72 -1.00
N PRO A 386 11.71 -27.42 -0.28
CA PRO A 386 11.47 -27.71 1.12
C PRO A 386 11.30 -26.38 1.85
N GLN A 387 10.31 -26.30 2.74
CA GLN A 387 10.16 -25.15 3.62
C GLN A 387 11.38 -25.12 4.53
N LEU A 388 12.43 -24.45 4.05
CA LEU A 388 13.65 -24.23 4.81
C LEU A 388 13.35 -23.15 5.85
N GLY A 389 12.43 -23.41 6.76
CA GLY A 389 12.29 -22.61 7.96
C GLY A 389 13.56 -22.70 8.81
N PRO A 390 13.70 -21.81 9.81
CA PRO A 390 14.69 -22.01 10.87
C PRO A 390 14.58 -23.43 11.44
N VAL A 391 15.65 -23.94 12.04
CA VAL A 391 15.57 -25.23 12.77
C VAL A 391 14.48 -25.06 13.83
N HIS A 392 13.37 -25.76 13.64
CA HIS A 392 12.21 -25.66 14.51
C HIS A 392 12.44 -26.48 15.78
N ALA A 393 11.76 -26.11 16.87
CA ALA A 393 11.83 -26.90 18.10
C ALA A 393 11.22 -28.30 17.89
N ASP A 394 11.58 -29.27 18.75
CA ASP A 394 11.07 -30.66 18.72
C ASP A 394 9.54 -30.76 18.64
N ARG A 395 8.84 -29.73 19.14
CA ARG A 395 7.38 -29.58 19.04
C ARG A 395 7.03 -28.36 18.18
N HIS A 396 7.13 -28.48 16.87
CA HIS A 396 6.72 -27.45 15.90
C HIS A 396 5.51 -27.89 15.06
N CYS A 397 4.47 -27.07 15.02
CA CYS A 397 3.30 -27.37 14.21
C CYS A 397 3.39 -26.67 12.86
N HIS A 398 3.73 -27.42 11.81
CA HIS A 398 3.83 -26.89 10.45
C HIS A 398 2.55 -26.26 9.90
N LEU A 399 1.39 -26.71 10.39
CA LEU A 399 0.11 -26.15 10.00
C LEU A 399 -0.14 -24.76 10.58
N CYS A 400 0.37 -24.50 11.79
CA CYS A 400 0.16 -23.26 12.52
C CYS A 400 1.38 -22.33 12.52
N GLU A 401 2.55 -22.85 12.17
CA GLU A 401 3.86 -22.20 12.28
C GLU A 401 4.13 -21.72 13.71
N ILE A 402 3.99 -22.63 14.69
CA ILE A 402 4.24 -22.36 16.11
C ILE A 402 5.26 -23.36 16.65
N ASP A 403 6.33 -22.83 17.23
CA ASP A 403 7.33 -23.59 17.98
C ASP A 403 6.89 -23.87 19.42
N CYS A 404 7.47 -24.92 20.01
CA CYS A 404 7.32 -25.30 21.42
C CYS A 404 5.86 -25.48 21.87
N TYR A 405 5.02 -26.07 21.02
CA TYR A 405 3.61 -26.27 21.35
C TYR A 405 3.42 -27.39 22.40
N ASP A 406 2.38 -27.30 23.23
CA ASP A 406 2.02 -28.33 24.21
C ASP A 406 1.09 -29.41 23.62
N GLU A 407 0.86 -30.51 24.34
CA GLU A 407 0.04 -31.63 23.84
C GLU A 407 -1.42 -31.24 23.55
N THR A 408 -1.87 -30.07 24.00
CA THR A 408 -3.21 -29.56 23.73
C THR A 408 -3.32 -28.80 22.41
N HIS A 409 -2.20 -28.40 21.80
CA HIS A 409 -2.19 -27.61 20.57
C HIS A 409 -2.99 -28.20 19.40
N PRO A 410 -2.98 -29.52 19.11
CA PRO A 410 -3.82 -30.10 18.05
C PRO A 410 -5.32 -29.88 18.28
N THR A 411 -5.73 -29.72 19.54
CA THR A 411 -7.12 -29.40 19.93
C THR A 411 -7.40 -27.90 20.00
N SER A 412 -6.39 -27.05 19.75
CA SER A 412 -6.56 -25.61 19.78
C SER A 412 -7.40 -25.13 18.60
N ARG A 413 -8.15 -24.04 18.82
CA ARG A 413 -8.97 -23.41 17.78
C ARG A 413 -8.16 -22.99 16.56
N ARG A 414 -6.97 -22.39 16.77
CA ARG A 414 -6.08 -21.96 15.69
C ARG A 414 -5.65 -23.14 14.83
N HIS A 415 -5.36 -24.28 15.45
CA HIS A 415 -5.02 -25.51 14.72
C HIS A 415 -6.22 -26.02 13.92
N ALA A 416 -7.40 -26.09 14.54
CA ALA A 416 -8.62 -26.51 13.86
C ALA A 416 -8.97 -25.62 12.65
N GLU A 417 -8.90 -24.30 12.80
CA GLU A 417 -9.17 -23.33 11.71
C GLU A 417 -8.09 -23.37 10.61
N SER A 418 -6.84 -23.67 10.98
CA SER A 418 -5.76 -23.84 10.00
C SER A 418 -5.91 -25.17 9.25
N LEU A 419 -6.36 -26.23 9.92
CA LEU A 419 -6.67 -27.53 9.31
C LEU A 419 -7.86 -27.41 8.36
N GLN A 420 -8.91 -26.71 8.76
CA GLN A 420 -10.06 -26.46 7.91
C GLN A 420 -9.67 -25.70 6.64
N ARG A 421 -8.83 -24.66 6.75
CA ARG A 421 -8.27 -23.94 5.60
C ARG A 421 -7.40 -24.84 4.73
N TRP A 422 -6.57 -25.68 5.33
CA TRP A 422 -5.76 -26.66 4.62
C TRP A 422 -6.63 -27.63 3.82
N VAL A 423 -7.63 -28.25 4.44
CA VAL A 423 -8.54 -29.19 3.77
C VAL A 423 -9.34 -28.50 2.67
N HIS A 424 -9.78 -27.26 2.89
CA HIS A 424 -10.46 -26.51 1.85
C HIS A 424 -9.55 -26.27 0.61
N LYS A 425 -8.27 -25.96 0.83
CA LYS A 425 -7.29 -25.65 -0.22
C LYS A 425 -6.62 -26.89 -0.85
N HIS A 426 -6.44 -27.97 -0.08
CA HIS A 426 -5.64 -29.14 -0.48
C HIS A 426 -6.41 -30.46 -0.42
N GLY A 427 -7.69 -30.44 -0.03
CA GLY A 427 -8.52 -31.63 0.10
C GLY A 427 -8.01 -32.57 1.20
N ALA A 428 -8.03 -33.87 0.90
CA ALA A 428 -7.58 -34.94 1.78
C ALA A 428 -6.04 -35.12 1.82
N LEU A 429 -5.27 -34.16 1.31
CA LEU A 429 -3.81 -34.27 1.27
C LEU A 429 -3.26 -34.35 2.71
N PRO A 430 -2.54 -35.43 3.07
CA PRO A 430 -2.04 -35.60 4.42
C PRO A 430 -1.07 -34.47 4.75
N LEU A 431 -1.24 -33.88 5.94
CA LEU A 431 -0.27 -32.94 6.48
C LEU A 431 1.04 -33.68 6.73
N LYS A 432 2.15 -33.15 6.22
CA LYS A 432 3.48 -33.60 6.65
C LYS A 432 3.61 -33.32 8.15
N THR A 433 3.55 -34.37 8.96
CA THR A 433 3.75 -34.31 10.41
C THR A 433 5.24 -34.33 10.79
N THR A 434 6.11 -34.64 9.83
CA THR A 434 7.56 -34.69 10.00
C THR A 434 8.24 -33.69 9.09
N CYS A 435 9.19 -32.95 9.64
CA CYS A 435 10.09 -32.10 8.88
C CYS A 435 11.25 -32.93 8.36
N ASP A 436 11.54 -32.87 7.05
CA ASP A 436 12.66 -33.58 6.43
C ASP A 436 14.03 -33.17 7.04
N ARG A 437 14.10 -32.02 7.74
CA ARG A 437 15.30 -31.53 8.45
C ARG A 437 15.38 -31.90 9.94
N CYS A 438 14.29 -32.37 10.56
CA CYS A 438 14.26 -32.69 11.99
C CYS A 438 13.82 -34.14 12.23
N PRO A 439 14.48 -35.16 11.67
CA PRO A 439 14.03 -36.55 11.78
C PRO A 439 14.18 -37.15 13.20
N GLY A 440 14.79 -36.46 14.17
CA GLY A 440 14.73 -36.85 15.58
C GLY A 440 15.80 -36.29 16.53
N GLY A 441 15.83 -34.98 16.80
CA GLY A 441 16.85 -34.44 17.71
C GLY A 441 16.43 -33.23 18.55
N PRO A 442 16.69 -33.24 19.88
CA PRO A 442 16.75 -32.04 20.71
C PRO A 442 18.09 -31.33 20.42
N CYS A 443 18.05 -30.05 20.04
CA CYS A 443 19.27 -29.28 19.85
C CYS A 443 19.17 -27.89 20.49
N ALA A 444 19.79 -27.77 21.66
CA ALA A 444 20.17 -26.49 22.25
C ALA A 444 21.37 -25.92 21.48
N SER A 445 21.26 -24.71 20.93
CA SER A 445 22.25 -23.65 21.20
C SER A 445 21.73 -22.29 20.75
N THR A 446 22.06 -21.29 21.56
CA THR A 446 21.73 -19.89 21.43
C THR A 446 22.46 -19.25 20.25
N ALA A 447 21.75 -18.99 19.16
CA ALA A 447 22.13 -17.95 18.21
C ALA A 447 21.03 -16.87 18.23
N ARG A 448 21.39 -15.65 18.64
CA ARG A 448 20.50 -14.50 18.54
C ARG A 448 20.30 -14.17 17.05
N PRO A 449 19.07 -13.96 16.57
CA PRO A 449 18.83 -13.47 15.23
C PRO A 449 18.96 -11.94 15.23
N ASP A 450 20.17 -11.42 15.05
CA ASP A 450 20.37 -10.04 14.61
C ASP A 450 21.49 -10.01 13.53
N ASP A 451 21.16 -9.38 12.39
CA ASP A 451 21.99 -8.87 11.29
C ASP A 451 22.65 -9.78 10.22
N GLY A 452 22.37 -11.09 10.16
CA GLY A 452 22.77 -11.93 9.00
C GLY A 452 21.73 -11.95 7.86
N PRO A 453 22.11 -11.96 6.57
CA PRO A 453 21.15 -12.14 5.48
C PRO A 453 20.42 -13.49 5.61
N PRO A 454 19.10 -13.55 5.40
CA PRO A 454 18.35 -14.80 5.43
C PRO A 454 18.89 -15.78 4.37
N LEU A 455 19.03 -17.05 4.80
CA LEU A 455 19.61 -18.18 4.09
C LEU A 455 19.51 -18.10 2.55
N ASP A 456 20.67 -17.94 1.92
CA ASP A 456 20.85 -18.02 0.47
C ASP A 456 20.79 -19.50 0.03
N LEU A 457 20.01 -19.81 -1.00
CA LEU A 457 19.96 -21.14 -1.62
C LEU A 457 21.19 -21.41 -2.53
N ASN A 458 22.19 -20.52 -2.55
CA ASN A 458 23.43 -20.70 -3.31
C ASN A 458 24.43 -21.61 -2.60
N VAL A 459 24.25 -22.93 -2.72
CA VAL A 459 25.38 -23.85 -2.59
C VAL A 459 25.28 -24.94 -3.65
N SER A 460 26.31 -24.95 -4.50
CA SER A 460 26.80 -26.05 -5.34
C SER A 460 26.50 -25.98 -6.84
N ARG A 461 27.49 -25.52 -7.61
CA ARG A 461 28.10 -26.38 -8.64
C ARG A 461 29.46 -25.88 -9.13
N ARG A 462 30.47 -26.74 -8.96
CA ARG A 462 31.76 -26.71 -9.66
C ARG A 462 31.60 -27.16 -11.11
N SER A 463 32.38 -26.50 -11.97
CA SER A 463 32.95 -26.95 -13.25
C SER A 463 32.02 -27.59 -14.28
N LEU A 464 31.67 -26.82 -15.31
CA LEU A 464 31.44 -27.31 -16.68
C LEU A 464 31.62 -26.13 -17.62
N GLU A 465 32.88 -25.77 -17.85
CA GLU A 465 33.33 -25.05 -19.04
C GLU A 465 33.27 -26.03 -20.23
N GLU A 466 33.16 -25.48 -21.45
CA GLU A 466 33.00 -26.13 -22.76
C GLU A 466 31.56 -26.22 -23.31
N HIS A 467 31.07 -25.10 -23.85
CA HIS A 467 30.27 -25.10 -25.09
C HIS A 467 30.34 -23.72 -25.78
N ASP A 468 31.24 -23.60 -26.76
CA ASP A 468 31.45 -22.44 -27.64
C ASP A 468 30.41 -22.37 -28.79
N GLY A 469 29.13 -22.51 -28.45
CA GLY A 469 28.04 -22.22 -29.39
C GLY A 469 27.35 -20.94 -28.98
N GLN A 470 27.62 -19.81 -29.65
CA GLN A 470 26.78 -18.61 -29.51
C GLN A 470 25.34 -18.97 -29.87
N PRO A 471 24.38 -18.93 -28.92
CA PRO A 471 23.00 -19.25 -29.23
C PRO A 471 22.42 -18.13 -30.11
N GLN A 472 21.90 -18.50 -31.27
CA GLN A 472 21.05 -17.61 -32.07
C GLN A 472 19.78 -17.32 -31.26
N PHE A 473 19.54 -16.04 -30.96
CA PHE A 473 18.29 -15.62 -30.33
C PHE A 473 17.14 -15.81 -31.33
N PRO A 474 16.00 -16.40 -30.94
CA PRO A 474 14.82 -16.40 -31.78
C PRO A 474 14.38 -14.95 -32.06
N ASP A 475 14.05 -14.69 -33.32
CA ASP A 475 13.67 -13.36 -33.82
C ASP A 475 12.39 -12.87 -33.12
N GLU A 476 12.30 -11.58 -32.80
CA GLU A 476 11.17 -10.98 -32.05
C GLU A 476 9.81 -11.15 -32.73
N ALA A 477 9.78 -11.54 -34.01
CA ALA A 477 8.58 -11.78 -34.79
C ALA A 477 7.74 -12.99 -34.31
N GLU A 478 8.31 -13.92 -33.56
CA GLU A 478 7.58 -15.05 -32.97
C GLU A 478 7.18 -14.77 -31.51
N ILE A 479 6.59 -13.60 -31.24
CA ILE A 479 5.78 -13.45 -30.02
C ILE A 479 4.72 -14.56 -30.06
N PRO A 480 4.54 -15.38 -29.00
CA PRO A 480 3.52 -16.42 -28.99
C PRO A 480 2.19 -15.87 -29.51
N GLY A 481 1.61 -16.52 -30.52
CA GLY A 481 0.45 -16.01 -31.26
C GLY A 481 -0.67 -15.55 -30.32
N GLY A 482 -1.10 -14.29 -30.47
CA GLY A 482 -2.11 -13.65 -29.60
C GLY A 482 -1.83 -12.20 -29.20
N PHE A 483 -0.64 -11.66 -29.52
CA PHE A 483 -0.18 -10.35 -29.05
C PHE A 483 -0.36 -9.16 -30.03
N THR A 484 -0.61 -9.36 -31.32
CA THR A 484 -0.51 -8.23 -32.28
C THR A 484 -1.84 -7.53 -32.59
N ASP A 485 -2.97 -8.23 -32.52
CA ASP A 485 -4.20 -7.75 -33.17
C ASP A 485 -5.26 -7.16 -32.21
N LEU A 486 -5.16 -7.41 -30.90
CA LEU A 486 -6.12 -6.93 -29.88
C LEU A 486 -5.67 -5.68 -29.11
N HIS A 487 -4.48 -5.11 -29.39
CA HIS A 487 -3.78 -4.22 -28.45
C HIS A 487 -3.87 -2.72 -28.72
N ARG A 488 -4.60 -2.28 -29.75
CA ARG A 488 -4.97 -0.86 -29.88
C ARG A 488 -6.29 -0.56 -29.18
N ARG A 489 -6.39 -0.86 -27.88
CA ARG A 489 -7.33 -0.09 -27.07
C ARG A 489 -6.85 1.35 -27.11
N SER A 490 -7.77 2.30 -27.30
CA SER A 490 -7.41 3.71 -27.23
C SER A 490 -6.76 3.94 -25.87
N LEU A 491 -5.46 4.23 -25.86
CA LEU A 491 -4.81 4.87 -24.72
C LEU A 491 -5.68 6.07 -24.33
N GLY A 492 -5.64 6.46 -23.05
CA GLY A 492 -6.31 7.68 -22.62
C GLY A 492 -5.93 8.88 -23.48
N GLN A 493 -6.54 10.04 -23.22
CA GLN A 493 -6.22 11.26 -23.96
C GLN A 493 -4.70 11.49 -23.97
N ARG A 494 -4.09 11.48 -25.17
CA ARG A 494 -2.64 11.69 -25.34
C ARG A 494 -2.25 13.00 -24.66
N PRO A 495 -1.07 13.09 -24.01
CA PRO A 495 -0.66 14.32 -23.34
C PRO A 495 -0.66 15.53 -24.28
N THR A 496 -0.24 15.34 -25.54
CA THR A 496 -0.25 16.39 -26.58
C THR A 496 -1.65 16.87 -26.98
N ALA A 497 -2.71 16.16 -26.58
CA ALA A 497 -4.09 16.54 -26.83
C ALA A 497 -4.74 17.32 -25.67
N VAL A 498 -3.96 17.70 -24.65
CA VAL A 498 -4.42 18.42 -23.45
C VAL A 498 -3.64 19.75 -23.32
N PRO A 499 -4.28 20.87 -22.94
CA PRO A 499 -3.56 22.08 -22.56
C PRO A 499 -3.12 22.02 -21.08
N TYR A 500 -2.00 22.65 -20.74
CA TYR A 500 -1.42 22.60 -19.39
C TYR A 500 -1.20 23.98 -18.79
N ALA A 501 -1.14 24.04 -17.46
CA ALA A 501 -0.63 25.20 -16.72
C ALA A 501 0.50 24.80 -15.76
N ALA A 502 1.45 25.70 -15.51
CA ALA A 502 2.48 25.56 -14.51
C ALA A 502 2.70 26.89 -13.76
N PHE A 503 3.11 26.81 -12.50
CA PHE A 503 3.24 27.95 -11.60
C PHE A 503 4.65 28.04 -11.05
N VAL A 504 5.23 29.24 -11.10
CA VAL A 504 6.52 29.58 -10.51
C VAL A 504 6.31 30.75 -9.55
N VAL A 505 6.64 30.59 -8.28
CA VAL A 505 6.48 31.65 -7.26
C VAL A 505 7.84 32.06 -6.75
N ARG A 506 8.20 33.32 -7.00
CA ARG A 506 9.38 33.99 -6.47
C ARG A 506 9.03 34.71 -5.17
N PHE A 507 9.88 34.55 -4.18
CA PHE A 507 9.81 35.33 -2.94
C PHE A 507 10.76 36.50 -3.01
N THR A 508 10.23 37.69 -2.81
CA THR A 508 11.04 38.89 -2.58
C THR A 508 10.80 39.40 -1.16
N ARG A 509 11.89 39.66 -0.46
CA ARG A 509 11.86 40.41 0.78
C ARG A 509 12.01 41.88 0.42
N ASP A 510 11.08 42.71 0.88
CA ASP A 510 11.21 44.16 0.78
C ASP A 510 12.44 44.62 1.60
N SER A 511 13.57 44.79 0.92
CA SER A 511 14.81 45.28 1.52
C SER A 511 14.87 46.82 1.55
N GLN A 512 13.86 47.51 1.02
CA GLN A 512 13.88 48.97 0.85
C GLN A 512 13.59 49.79 2.13
N GLY A 513 13.41 49.14 3.28
CA GLY A 513 13.13 49.80 4.55
C GLY A 513 14.39 50.09 5.41
N SER A 514 14.88 51.32 5.37
CA SER A 514 15.82 51.96 6.33
C SER A 514 17.33 51.86 6.04
N SER A 515 17.81 52.76 5.17
CA SER A 515 19.18 53.27 5.23
C SER A 515 19.33 54.50 6.14
N SER A 516 18.31 54.88 6.91
CA SER A 516 18.40 56.05 7.80
C SER A 516 19.17 55.70 9.07
N SER A 517 20.43 56.12 9.09
CA SER A 517 21.34 56.12 10.23
C SER A 517 20.65 56.62 11.52
N ARG A 518 20.64 55.81 12.58
CA ARG A 518 20.89 56.31 13.94
C ARG A 518 21.20 55.16 14.90
N SER A 519 22.32 55.35 15.57
CA SER A 519 22.94 54.53 16.61
C SER A 519 21.94 54.05 17.68
N GLY A 520 21.61 52.76 17.64
CA GLY A 520 20.89 52.07 18.70
C GLY A 520 20.70 50.61 18.32
N ARG A 521 21.58 49.71 18.76
CA ARG A 521 21.48 48.25 18.55
C ARG A 521 20.23 47.70 19.25
N LYS A 522 19.05 47.85 18.65
CA LYS A 522 17.94 46.91 18.87
C LYS A 522 18.13 45.78 17.88
N GLN A 523 18.35 44.56 18.38
CA GLN A 523 18.31 43.36 17.54
C GLN A 523 16.95 43.32 16.86
N TRP A 524 16.95 43.37 15.53
CA TRP A 524 15.75 43.17 14.75
C TRP A 524 15.23 41.74 15.01
N PRO A 525 13.90 41.55 15.10
CA PRO A 525 13.33 40.22 15.20
C PRO A 525 13.79 39.38 14.00
N LYS A 526 14.09 38.09 14.25
CA LYS A 526 14.44 37.16 13.17
C LYS A 526 13.33 37.20 12.11
N PRO A 527 13.67 37.32 10.82
CA PRO A 527 12.66 37.33 9.77
C PRO A 527 11.80 36.06 9.85
N PRO A 528 10.51 36.14 9.49
CA PRO A 528 9.66 34.96 9.45
C PRO A 528 10.30 33.90 8.54
N ALA A 529 10.24 32.63 8.99
CA ALA A 529 10.68 31.51 8.18
C ALA A 529 9.87 31.50 6.87
N ALA A 530 10.53 31.16 5.76
CA ALA A 530 9.83 30.93 4.50
C ALA A 530 8.69 29.92 4.71
N PRO A 531 7.53 30.09 4.04
CA PRO A 531 6.42 29.16 4.20
C PRO A 531 6.89 27.73 3.90
N GLU A 532 6.40 26.75 4.65
CA GLU A 532 6.80 25.35 4.43
C GLU A 532 6.12 24.73 3.21
N MET A 533 4.97 25.29 2.80
CA MET A 533 4.19 24.80 1.68
C MET A 533 3.41 25.95 1.04
N ILE A 534 3.29 25.91 -0.28
CA ILE A 534 2.44 26.79 -1.07
C ILE A 534 1.60 25.88 -1.96
N GLN A 535 0.32 26.21 -2.13
CA GLN A 535 -0.57 25.45 -2.99
C GLN A 535 -1.26 26.36 -4.00
N VAL A 536 -1.58 25.82 -5.16
CA VAL A 536 -2.40 26.49 -6.18
C VAL A 536 -3.69 25.72 -6.30
N SER A 537 -4.82 26.38 -6.13
CA SER A 537 -6.16 25.77 -6.23
C SER A 537 -6.96 26.33 -7.39
N SER A 538 -7.88 25.53 -7.92
CA SER A 538 -8.86 25.98 -8.90
C SER A 538 -10.28 25.78 -8.37
N GLY A 539 -11.16 26.75 -8.65
CA GLY A 539 -12.59 26.63 -8.35
C GLY A 539 -13.36 25.76 -9.37
N LEU A 540 -12.80 25.57 -10.56
CA LEU A 540 -13.44 24.84 -11.67
C LEU A 540 -12.81 23.47 -11.92
N LEU A 541 -11.51 23.34 -11.69
CA LEU A 541 -10.74 22.15 -12.01
C LEU A 541 -10.36 21.35 -10.76
N ARG A 542 -10.32 20.02 -10.89
CA ARG A 542 -9.82 19.10 -9.87
C ARG A 542 -8.33 18.83 -10.12
N ILE A 543 -7.48 19.78 -9.75
CA ILE A 543 -6.06 19.79 -10.17
C ILE A 543 -5.09 19.08 -9.22
N GLY A 544 -5.52 18.66 -8.03
CA GLY A 544 -4.66 18.01 -7.04
C GLY A 544 -5.45 17.48 -5.85
N ALA A 545 -4.89 17.55 -4.64
CA ALA A 545 -5.50 17.05 -3.43
C ALA A 545 -6.65 17.96 -2.99
N ARG A 546 -7.65 17.36 -2.34
CA ARG A 546 -8.73 18.11 -1.71
C ARG A 546 -8.17 18.95 -0.54
N VAL A 547 -8.43 20.25 -0.56
CA VAL A 547 -8.02 21.17 0.51
C VAL A 547 -9.24 21.71 1.26
N GLY A 548 -9.13 21.78 2.59
CA GLY A 548 -10.18 22.27 3.49
C GLY A 548 -11.13 21.18 4.01
N LYS A 549 -11.85 21.52 5.09
CA LYS A 549 -12.76 20.57 5.75
C LYS A 549 -13.90 20.16 4.80
N LYS A 550 -14.47 18.98 5.04
CA LYS A 550 -15.83 18.63 4.55
C LYS A 550 -16.81 19.59 5.24
N GLU A 551 -16.93 20.82 4.76
CA GLU A 551 -18.04 21.68 5.16
C GLU A 551 -19.35 20.94 4.86
N LYS A 552 -20.27 20.98 5.83
CA LYS A 552 -21.61 20.40 5.68
C LYS A 552 -22.36 21.01 4.49
N ASN A 553 -22.00 22.24 4.11
CA ASN A 553 -22.44 22.85 2.87
C ASN A 553 -21.58 22.33 1.72
N LYS A 554 -22.17 21.46 0.88
CA LYS A 554 -21.57 20.87 -0.34
C LYS A 554 -20.98 21.88 -1.34
N ARG A 555 -21.06 23.19 -1.11
CA ARG A 555 -20.96 24.20 -2.15
C ARG A 555 -19.55 24.58 -2.60
N ARG A 556 -18.45 24.30 -1.89
CA ARG A 556 -17.09 24.65 -2.39
C ARG A 556 -15.98 23.69 -1.94
N GLN A 557 -15.96 22.49 -2.51
CA GLN A 557 -14.74 21.65 -2.40
C GLN A 557 -13.64 22.26 -3.26
N ARG A 558 -12.51 22.66 -2.65
CA ARG A 558 -11.32 23.13 -3.37
C ARG A 558 -10.34 21.98 -3.58
N TRP A 559 -9.67 22.00 -4.72
CA TRP A 559 -8.62 21.04 -5.07
C TRP A 559 -7.37 21.83 -5.39
N ALA A 560 -6.25 21.47 -4.77
CA ALA A 560 -5.01 22.24 -4.89
C ALA A 560 -3.79 21.35 -5.14
N VAL A 561 -2.83 21.92 -5.86
CA VAL A 561 -1.50 21.36 -6.11
C VAL A 561 -0.50 22.06 -5.22
N SER A 562 0.28 21.30 -4.48
CA SER A 562 1.45 21.79 -3.75
C SER A 562 2.59 22.10 -4.71
N LEU A 563 3.22 23.26 -4.50
CA LEU A 563 4.45 23.67 -5.17
C LEU A 563 5.65 23.05 -4.46
N GLN A 564 6.66 22.66 -5.24
CA GLN A 564 7.93 22.19 -4.74
C GLN A 564 8.73 23.34 -4.12
N LYS A 565 9.30 23.07 -2.93
CA LYS A 565 10.13 24.04 -2.19
C LYS A 565 11.45 24.34 -2.94
N PRO A 566 11.93 25.59 -2.92
CA PRO A 566 13.22 25.95 -3.48
C PRO A 566 14.38 25.20 -2.81
N LEU A 567 15.49 25.12 -3.54
CA LEU A 567 16.74 24.57 -3.02
C LEU A 567 17.40 25.58 -2.06
N PRO A 568 18.02 25.11 -0.96
CA PRO A 568 18.57 25.99 0.07
C PRO A 568 19.80 26.79 -0.38
N ALA A 569 20.40 26.49 -1.54
CA ALA A 569 21.67 27.07 -1.98
C ALA A 569 21.57 28.45 -2.67
N GLU A 570 20.36 28.93 -3.02
CA GLU A 570 20.16 30.15 -3.81
C GLU A 570 19.81 31.39 -2.97
N GLY A 571 20.58 31.67 -1.91
CA GLY A 571 20.35 32.86 -1.08
C GLY A 571 18.88 33.04 -0.63
N ASP A 572 18.48 34.26 -0.28
CA ASP A 572 17.12 34.56 0.20
C ASP A 572 16.02 34.51 -0.90
N HIS A 573 16.31 34.06 -2.13
CA HIS A 573 15.45 34.23 -3.32
C HIS A 573 14.98 32.93 -3.98
N GLY A 574 14.65 31.91 -3.20
CA GLY A 574 14.20 30.62 -3.73
C GLY A 574 12.91 30.69 -4.58
N LEU A 575 12.89 29.97 -5.70
CA LEU A 575 11.72 29.77 -6.56
C LEU A 575 10.94 28.49 -6.19
N TRP A 576 9.64 28.64 -5.91
CA TRP A 576 8.72 27.50 -5.78
C TRP A 576 8.12 27.14 -7.12
N ARG A 577 7.93 25.86 -7.41
CA ARG A 577 7.51 25.41 -8.76
C ARG A 577 6.48 24.28 -8.72
N SER A 578 5.49 24.32 -9.61
CA SER A 578 4.59 23.18 -9.84
C SER A 578 5.13 22.25 -10.94
N LEU A 579 4.60 21.03 -10.97
CA LEU A 579 4.59 20.22 -12.18
C LEU A 579 3.56 20.78 -13.19
N ALA A 580 3.57 20.30 -14.43
CA ALA A 580 2.55 20.64 -15.42
C ALA A 580 1.20 20.04 -14.99
N ILE A 581 0.19 20.91 -14.92
CA ILE A 581 -1.16 20.60 -14.46
C ILE A 581 -2.06 20.48 -15.70
N PRO A 582 -2.66 19.31 -15.96
CA PRO A 582 -3.55 19.15 -17.11
C PRO A 582 -4.86 19.94 -16.91
N LEU A 583 -5.23 20.75 -17.90
CA LEU A 583 -6.47 21.52 -17.93
C LEU A 583 -7.55 20.73 -18.66
N GLN A 584 -7.94 19.59 -18.09
CA GLN A 584 -8.88 18.66 -18.72
C GLN A 584 -10.23 19.32 -19.02
N LYS A 585 -10.77 19.04 -20.21
CA LYS A 585 -12.07 19.55 -20.69
C LYS A 585 -12.16 21.08 -20.76
N VAL A 586 -11.02 21.75 -20.89
CA VAL A 586 -10.95 23.21 -21.10
C VAL A 586 -10.57 23.48 -22.55
N ALA A 587 -11.34 24.34 -23.22
CA ALA A 587 -11.03 24.78 -24.58
C ALA A 587 -9.90 25.82 -24.57
N GLU A 588 -9.12 25.88 -25.65
CA GLU A 588 -8.14 26.94 -25.87
C GLU A 588 -8.78 28.33 -25.74
N GLY A 589 -8.07 29.27 -25.12
CA GLY A 589 -8.57 30.64 -24.91
C GLY A 589 -9.51 30.80 -23.70
N PHE A 590 -9.94 29.72 -23.07
CA PHE A 590 -10.80 29.80 -21.89
C PHE A 590 -10.04 30.37 -20.69
N GLN A 591 -10.63 31.35 -20.00
CA GLN A 591 -10.05 31.95 -18.80
C GLN A 591 -10.34 31.10 -17.56
N LEU A 592 -9.30 30.71 -16.85
CA LEU A 592 -9.36 29.94 -15.62
C LEU A 592 -8.86 30.79 -14.45
N GLU A 593 -9.60 30.80 -13.36
CA GLU A 593 -9.18 31.43 -12.12
C GLU A 593 -8.48 30.41 -11.21
N PHE A 594 -7.27 30.76 -10.78
CA PHE A 594 -6.52 30.02 -9.77
C PHE A 594 -6.32 30.89 -8.53
N ALA A 595 -6.33 30.25 -7.36
CA ALA A 595 -6.06 30.89 -6.09
C ALA A 595 -4.78 30.30 -5.48
N LEU A 596 -3.83 31.16 -5.10
CA LEU A 596 -2.65 30.76 -4.37
C LEU A 596 -2.99 30.68 -2.88
N LEU A 597 -2.71 29.53 -2.28
CA LEU A 597 -3.03 29.21 -0.90
C LEU A 597 -1.73 28.98 -0.11
N MET A 598 -1.72 29.44 1.13
CA MET A 598 -0.71 29.12 2.12
C MET A 598 -1.38 28.37 3.28
N PRO A 599 -0.78 27.33 3.86
CA PRO A 599 -1.33 26.68 5.05
C PRO A 599 -1.54 27.73 6.15
N GLY A 600 -2.70 27.72 6.78
CA GLY A 600 -2.94 28.59 7.92
C GLY A 600 -1.96 28.24 9.03
N GLN A 601 -1.21 29.22 9.53
CA GLN A 601 -0.45 29.01 10.76
C GLN A 601 -1.45 28.96 11.92
N SER A 602 -1.59 27.81 12.56
CA SER A 602 -2.35 27.73 13.80
C SER A 602 -1.67 28.63 14.85
N ALA A 603 -2.40 29.58 15.43
CA ALA A 603 -1.85 30.47 16.45
C ALA A 603 -1.41 29.75 17.75
N GLY A 604 -1.70 28.45 17.89
CA GLY A 604 -1.16 27.61 18.96
C GLY A 604 0.15 26.96 18.52
N GLY A 605 1.13 26.89 19.41
CA GLY A 605 2.48 26.35 19.15
C GLY A 605 2.53 24.91 18.63
N PRO A 606 3.73 24.30 18.52
CA PRO A 606 3.94 22.97 17.93
C PRO A 606 3.09 21.91 18.66
N GLY A 607 1.92 21.59 18.09
CA GLY A 607 0.88 20.77 18.73
C GLY A 607 -0.56 21.22 18.49
N ALA A 608 -0.79 22.46 18.03
CA ALA A 608 -2.09 22.84 17.51
C ALA A 608 -2.41 22.05 16.23
N LYS A 609 -3.63 21.53 16.15
CA LYS A 609 -4.08 20.65 15.07
C LYS A 609 -3.95 21.35 13.71
N GLU A 610 -3.63 20.59 12.66
CA GLU A 610 -3.59 20.95 11.22
C GLU A 610 -4.91 21.50 10.65
N ASP A 611 -5.81 21.97 11.50
CA ASP A 611 -7.18 22.34 11.21
C ASP A 611 -7.35 23.82 10.81
N ALA A 612 -6.25 24.57 10.69
CA ALA A 612 -6.30 25.98 10.28
C ALA A 612 -6.68 26.08 8.79
N GLU A 613 -7.66 26.93 8.47
CA GLU A 613 -8.03 27.15 7.07
C GLU A 613 -6.85 27.76 6.29
N PRO A 614 -6.59 27.29 5.06
CA PRO A 614 -5.55 27.88 4.23
C PRO A 614 -5.89 29.35 3.94
N VAL A 615 -4.87 30.20 4.04
CA VAL A 615 -4.98 31.62 3.74
C VAL A 615 -4.81 31.81 2.23
N GLU A 616 -5.81 32.41 1.60
CA GLU A 616 -5.76 32.79 0.19
C GLU A 616 -4.88 34.04 0.04
N LEU A 617 -3.73 33.88 -0.61
CA LEU A 617 -2.75 34.96 -0.84
C LEU A 617 -3.17 35.88 -2.00
N GLY A 618 -3.98 35.35 -2.91
CA GLY A 618 -4.61 36.09 -4.00
C GLY A 618 -5.03 35.17 -5.14
N ARG A 619 -5.60 35.78 -6.19
CA ARG A 619 -6.11 35.10 -7.38
C ARG A 619 -5.42 35.57 -8.63
N LEU A 620 -5.43 34.71 -9.63
CA LEU A 620 -4.83 34.97 -10.92
C LEU A 620 -5.66 34.30 -12.02
N SER A 621 -5.81 35.01 -13.12
CA SER A 621 -6.47 34.52 -14.32
C SER A 621 -5.45 33.95 -15.28
N VAL A 622 -5.70 32.75 -15.79
CA VAL A 622 -4.85 32.06 -16.75
C VAL A 622 -5.68 31.70 -17.96
N THR A 623 -5.24 32.13 -19.12
CA THR A 623 -5.82 31.72 -20.40
C THR A 623 -5.28 30.35 -20.76
N ALA A 624 -6.17 29.37 -20.95
CA ALA A 624 -5.78 28.03 -21.37
C ALA A 624 -5.08 28.09 -22.75
N PRO A 625 -3.85 27.55 -22.88
CA PRO A 625 -3.14 27.56 -24.15
C PRO A 625 -3.69 26.49 -25.11
N ALA A 626 -3.10 26.39 -26.31
CA ALA A 626 -3.38 25.28 -27.23
C ALA A 626 -2.99 23.91 -26.63
N ALA A 627 -3.55 22.83 -27.16
CA ALA A 627 -3.19 21.47 -26.76
C ALA A 627 -1.70 21.19 -26.99
N GLY A 628 -1.04 20.49 -26.06
CA GLY A 628 0.39 20.22 -26.11
C GLY A 628 1.28 21.41 -25.72
N MET A 629 0.68 22.53 -25.30
CA MET A 629 1.37 23.69 -24.76
C MET A 629 1.13 23.82 -23.25
N VAL A 630 2.04 24.49 -22.56
CA VAL A 630 1.93 24.85 -21.15
C VAL A 630 2.08 26.35 -20.98
N VAL A 631 1.14 26.95 -20.24
CA VAL A 631 1.25 28.33 -19.79
C VAL A 631 1.97 28.37 -18.44
N VAL A 632 3.12 29.02 -18.40
CA VAL A 632 3.97 29.19 -17.23
C VAL A 632 3.70 30.55 -16.62
N VAL A 633 3.16 30.55 -15.40
CA VAL A 633 2.81 31.77 -14.67
C VAL A 633 3.89 32.04 -13.62
N GLU A 634 4.64 33.13 -13.79
CA GLU A 634 5.58 33.63 -12.79
C GLU A 634 4.94 34.67 -11.87
N LEU A 635 4.96 34.40 -10.58
CA LEU A 635 4.37 35.23 -9.54
C LEU A 635 5.43 35.74 -8.57
N GLU A 636 5.35 37.01 -8.21
CA GLU A 636 6.12 37.58 -7.10
C GLU A 636 5.22 37.63 -5.88
N LEU A 637 5.69 37.02 -4.78
CA LEU A 637 5.05 37.08 -3.50
C LEU A 637 5.90 37.91 -2.55
N THR A 638 5.41 39.11 -2.24
CA THR A 638 6.02 40.02 -1.26
C THR A 638 5.32 39.83 0.07
N LEU A 639 6.00 39.22 1.04
CA LEU A 639 5.46 39.07 2.39
C LEU A 639 5.78 40.32 3.22
N PRO A 640 4.78 40.97 3.84
CA PRO A 640 5.03 42.12 4.68
C PRO A 640 5.84 41.68 5.90
N MET A 641 6.91 42.42 6.21
CA MET A 641 7.64 42.26 7.47
C MET A 641 6.71 42.71 8.60
N SER A 642 6.02 41.77 9.25
CA SER A 642 5.18 42.11 10.40
C SER A 642 6.07 42.65 11.52
N ASP A 643 5.86 43.89 11.88
CA ASP A 643 6.45 44.62 13.00
C ASP A 643 5.92 44.13 14.36
N GLY A 644 5.75 42.81 14.54
CA GLY A 644 5.41 42.17 15.81
C GLY A 644 4.07 42.57 16.46
N SER A 645 3.37 43.60 15.98
CA SER A 645 2.25 44.23 16.69
C SER A 645 0.86 44.00 16.10
N ALA A 646 0.69 43.16 15.07
CA ALA A 646 -0.65 42.93 14.50
C ALA A 646 -0.86 41.50 13.99
N ALA A 647 -1.23 40.59 14.89
CA ALA A 647 -2.03 39.41 14.55
C ALA A 647 -3.48 39.79 14.15
N ALA A 648 -3.85 41.06 14.23
CA ALA A 648 -5.18 41.58 13.92
C ALA A 648 -5.30 41.96 12.44
N GLY A 649 -5.52 40.95 11.59
CA GLY A 649 -6.11 41.13 10.25
C GLY A 649 -5.09 41.27 9.11
N PHE A 650 -4.55 40.14 8.65
CA PHE A 650 -4.05 40.01 7.28
C PHE A 650 -5.22 40.31 6.31
N LYS A 651 -5.41 41.58 5.94
CA LYS A 651 -6.37 41.93 4.87
C LYS A 651 -5.79 41.40 3.57
N ALA A 652 -6.46 40.41 2.99
CA ALA A 652 -6.03 39.59 1.86
C ALA A 652 -5.91 40.33 0.51
N GLN A 653 -5.65 41.65 0.51
CA GLN A 653 -5.56 42.44 -0.70
C GLN A 653 -4.10 42.75 -1.03
N SER A 654 -3.60 42.02 -2.03
CA SER A 654 -2.53 42.41 -2.96
C SER A 654 -1.07 42.09 -2.59
N TYR A 655 -0.78 40.90 -2.07
CA TYR A 655 0.61 40.42 -1.92
C TYR A 655 1.16 39.70 -3.15
N LEU A 656 0.30 39.41 -4.13
CA LEU A 656 0.68 38.76 -5.38
C LEU A 656 0.72 39.77 -6.50
N GLN A 657 1.91 39.94 -7.08
CA GLN A 657 2.09 40.68 -8.32
C GLN A 657 2.60 39.69 -9.38
N PRO A 658 1.94 39.59 -10.55
CA PRO A 658 2.53 38.85 -11.66
C PRO A 658 3.87 39.51 -12.03
N VAL A 659 4.96 38.75 -12.03
CA VAL A 659 6.30 39.29 -12.33
C VAL A 659 6.32 39.76 -13.79
N ARG A 660 5.67 38.97 -14.66
CA ARG A 660 5.69 39.09 -16.12
C ARG A 660 4.37 38.57 -16.71
N THR A 661 4.16 38.87 -17.98
CA THR A 661 3.12 38.20 -18.79
C THR A 661 3.37 36.70 -18.80
N PRO A 662 2.32 35.86 -18.60
CA PRO A 662 2.47 34.40 -18.67
C PRO A 662 3.13 33.96 -19.98
N GLU A 663 4.10 33.06 -19.87
CA GLU A 663 4.81 32.53 -21.03
C GLU A 663 4.11 31.25 -21.51
N VAL A 664 3.94 31.07 -22.81
CA VAL A 664 3.39 29.83 -23.38
C VAL A 664 4.50 29.10 -24.10
N VAL A 665 4.85 27.91 -23.62
CA VAL A 665 5.93 27.07 -24.17
C VAL A 665 5.41 25.69 -24.55
N GLY A 666 6.13 24.99 -25.42
CA GLY A 666 5.81 23.59 -25.74
C GLY A 666 5.96 22.70 -24.52
N LEU A 667 5.02 21.77 -24.31
CA LEU A 667 5.04 20.87 -23.15
C LEU A 667 6.36 20.08 -23.04
N ALA A 668 6.87 19.59 -24.18
CA ALA A 668 8.14 18.85 -24.24
C ALA A 668 9.36 19.70 -23.82
N SER A 669 9.34 21.01 -24.08
CA SER A 669 10.40 21.94 -23.68
C SER A 669 10.34 22.28 -22.18
N PHE A 670 9.15 22.22 -21.59
CA PHE A 670 8.95 22.50 -20.17
C PHE A 670 9.37 21.32 -19.28
N VAL A 671 8.94 20.10 -19.61
CA VAL A 671 9.20 18.89 -18.80
C VAL A 671 10.65 18.39 -18.96
N GLY A 672 11.10 17.48 -18.10
CA GLY A 672 12.46 16.92 -18.15
C GLY A 672 13.54 17.99 -17.97
N SER A 673 14.33 18.25 -19.02
CA SER A 673 15.47 19.18 -18.97
C SER A 673 15.06 20.62 -18.65
N GLY A 674 13.87 21.07 -19.10
CA GLY A 674 13.33 22.38 -18.74
C GLY A 674 13.14 22.53 -17.22
N GLN A 675 12.63 21.48 -16.56
CA GLN A 675 12.50 21.42 -15.11
C GLN A 675 13.86 21.40 -14.40
N VAL A 676 14.86 20.71 -14.95
CA VAL A 676 16.22 20.69 -14.38
C VAL A 676 16.86 22.08 -14.42
N GLN A 677 16.80 22.77 -15.56
CA GLN A 677 17.31 24.14 -15.68
C GLN A 677 16.57 25.09 -14.73
N ALA A 678 15.25 24.92 -14.61
CA ALA A 678 14.41 25.67 -13.70
C ALA A 678 14.80 25.53 -12.21
N PHE A 679 15.42 24.41 -11.81
CA PHE A 679 15.96 24.20 -10.47
C PHE A 679 17.41 24.69 -10.29
N GLY A 680 17.95 25.48 -11.23
CA GLY A 680 19.35 25.94 -11.17
C GLY A 680 20.35 24.93 -11.76
N GLY A 681 19.84 23.95 -12.53
CA GLY A 681 20.65 22.93 -13.19
C GLY A 681 21.01 21.74 -12.30
N LEU A 682 21.77 20.81 -12.86
CA LEU A 682 22.10 19.52 -12.22
C LEU A 682 22.82 19.68 -10.87
N ARG A 683 23.76 20.63 -10.80
CA ARG A 683 24.54 20.89 -9.59
C ARG A 683 23.66 21.25 -8.40
N ALA A 684 22.62 22.03 -8.64
CA ALA A 684 21.70 22.48 -7.59
C ALA A 684 20.84 21.31 -7.06
N LEU A 685 20.53 20.34 -7.92
CA LEU A 685 19.71 19.17 -7.58
C LEU A 685 20.47 18.11 -6.77
N ARG A 686 21.81 18.05 -6.84
CA ARG A 686 22.61 17.05 -6.11
C ARG A 686 22.36 17.09 -4.59
N GLY A 687 22.22 15.93 -3.99
CA GLY A 687 21.91 15.73 -2.57
C GLY A 687 20.43 15.92 -2.22
N SER A 688 19.56 16.18 -3.21
CA SER A 688 18.15 16.46 -2.99
C SER A 688 17.26 15.50 -3.78
N GLN A 689 16.02 15.33 -3.34
CA GLN A 689 14.97 14.61 -4.05
C GLN A 689 13.94 15.63 -4.55
N ARG A 690 13.56 15.55 -5.83
CA ARG A 690 12.59 16.46 -6.46
C ARG A 690 11.64 15.71 -7.37
N ALA A 691 10.44 16.25 -7.56
CA ALA A 691 9.46 15.72 -8.49
C ALA A 691 9.69 16.28 -9.89
N PHE A 692 9.56 15.42 -10.89
CA PHE A 692 9.70 15.73 -12.30
C PHE A 692 8.56 15.10 -13.08
N GLN A 693 8.42 15.56 -14.33
CA GLN A 693 7.63 14.91 -15.36
C GLN A 693 8.51 14.63 -16.56
N LEU A 694 8.25 13.52 -17.24
CA LEU A 694 8.85 13.21 -18.53
C LEU A 694 7.76 12.77 -19.49
N LEU A 695 7.88 13.22 -20.74
CA LEU A 695 6.87 13.07 -21.77
C LEU A 695 7.42 12.25 -22.95
N THR A 696 6.63 11.30 -23.43
CA THR A 696 6.73 10.74 -24.78
C THR A 696 5.50 11.15 -25.60
N GLU A 697 5.38 10.71 -26.85
CA GLU A 697 4.19 11.00 -27.67
C GLU A 697 2.89 10.50 -27.00
N GLU A 698 2.96 9.36 -26.33
CA GLU A 698 1.78 8.62 -25.87
C GLU A 698 1.51 8.76 -24.37
N ILE A 699 2.54 8.97 -23.55
CA ILE A 699 2.40 8.98 -22.10
C ILE A 699 3.27 10.05 -21.44
N MET A 700 2.78 10.60 -20.34
CA MET A 700 3.54 11.48 -19.46
C MET A 700 3.45 10.93 -18.04
N LEU A 701 4.59 10.65 -17.43
CA LEU A 701 4.67 10.18 -16.05
C LEU A 701 5.33 11.22 -15.17
N SER A 702 4.80 11.34 -13.96
CA SER A 702 5.47 12.05 -12.88
C SER A 702 6.33 11.07 -12.07
N PHE A 703 7.46 11.53 -11.58
CA PHE A 703 8.40 10.71 -10.82
C PHE A 703 9.18 11.55 -9.81
N LEU A 704 9.69 10.91 -8.76
CA LEU A 704 10.71 11.50 -7.89
C LEU A 704 12.10 11.13 -8.41
N LEU A 705 13.00 12.11 -8.44
CA LEU A 705 14.41 11.96 -8.78
C LEU A 705 15.25 12.41 -7.60
N HIS A 706 16.06 11.51 -7.06
CA HIS A 706 17.15 11.82 -6.15
C HIS A 706 18.48 11.78 -6.90
N LEU A 707 19.28 12.83 -6.77
CA LEU A 707 20.67 12.82 -7.21
C LEU A 707 21.58 12.72 -5.98
N PRO A 708 22.59 11.84 -5.99
CA PRO A 708 23.54 11.74 -4.89
C PRO A 708 24.27 13.08 -4.72
N SER A 709 24.55 13.43 -3.47
CA SER A 709 25.41 14.58 -3.17
C SER A 709 26.74 14.41 -3.89
N ALA A 710 27.30 15.49 -4.44
CA ALA A 710 28.67 15.45 -4.90
C ALA A 710 29.53 14.98 -3.72
N THR A 711 30.19 13.84 -3.86
CA THR A 711 31.19 13.44 -2.87
C THR A 711 32.21 14.57 -2.79
N SER A 712 32.73 14.85 -1.61
CA SER A 712 33.73 15.91 -1.38
C SER A 712 35.03 15.72 -2.18
N GLU A 713 35.11 14.65 -2.98
CA GLU A 713 36.19 14.31 -3.88
C GLU A 713 35.82 14.53 -5.36
N GLU A 714 34.90 15.44 -5.71
CA GLU A 714 34.91 15.93 -7.09
C GLU A 714 36.29 16.58 -7.34
N PRO A 715 37.12 16.02 -8.23
CA PRO A 715 38.47 16.50 -8.43
C PRO A 715 38.39 17.97 -8.85
N HIS A 716 39.08 18.82 -8.08
CA HIS A 716 39.09 20.26 -8.29
C HIS A 716 39.27 20.58 -9.79
N PRO A 717 38.44 21.43 -10.42
CA PRO A 717 38.48 21.67 -11.86
C PRO A 717 39.83 22.17 -12.39
N GLY A 718 40.76 22.59 -11.52
CA GLY A 718 42.14 22.97 -11.86
C GLY A 718 43.19 21.84 -11.83
N GLN A 719 42.84 20.63 -11.39
CA GLN A 719 43.76 19.47 -11.32
C GLN A 719 43.55 18.45 -12.46
N ARG A 720 42.90 18.86 -13.56
CA ARG A 720 42.86 18.07 -14.81
C ARG A 720 44.20 18.11 -15.58
N GLY A 721 45.30 17.83 -14.89
CA GLY A 721 46.56 17.46 -15.53
C GLY A 721 46.43 16.07 -16.16
N ALA A 722 47.08 15.85 -17.31
CA ALA A 722 46.92 14.72 -18.23
C ALA A 722 47.15 13.29 -17.67
N HIS A 723 47.21 13.08 -16.35
CA HIS A 723 47.39 11.79 -15.70
C HIS A 723 46.12 11.18 -15.09
N ALA A 724 44.96 11.87 -15.14
CA ALA A 724 43.70 11.37 -14.58
C ALA A 724 42.86 10.49 -15.54
N ALA A 725 43.45 9.95 -16.62
CA ALA A 725 42.75 9.05 -17.53
C ALA A 725 42.66 7.58 -17.02
N GLY A 726 43.33 7.25 -15.90
CA GLY A 726 43.43 5.87 -15.38
C GLY A 726 42.60 5.55 -14.14
N ALA A 727 42.08 6.56 -13.43
CA ALA A 727 41.20 6.37 -12.28
C ALA A 727 39.80 6.83 -12.69
N GLY A 728 39.06 5.92 -13.33
CA GLY A 728 37.70 6.17 -13.80
C GLY A 728 36.85 6.76 -12.68
N GLY A 729 36.44 8.03 -12.84
CA GLY A 729 35.48 8.66 -11.94
C GLY A 729 34.24 7.78 -11.89
N ALA A 730 34.01 7.14 -10.74
CA ALA A 730 32.93 6.19 -10.57
C ALA A 730 31.61 6.90 -10.87
N LEU A 731 30.92 6.45 -11.93
CA LEU A 731 29.62 6.99 -12.30
C LEU A 731 28.60 6.64 -11.23
N ASP A 732 27.64 7.54 -11.03
CA ASP A 732 26.57 7.32 -10.08
C ASP A 732 25.64 6.20 -10.62
N PRO A 733 25.50 5.06 -9.92
CA PRO A 733 24.63 3.98 -10.38
C PRO A 733 23.17 4.42 -10.36
N VAL A 734 22.41 4.09 -11.42
CA VAL A 734 20.98 4.40 -11.49
C VAL A 734 20.18 3.28 -10.83
N LEU A 735 19.26 3.66 -9.94
CA LEU A 735 18.29 2.80 -9.30
C LEU A 735 16.87 3.25 -9.67
N VAL A 736 16.09 2.38 -10.31
CA VAL A 736 14.67 2.63 -10.58
C VAL A 736 13.84 1.82 -9.61
N PHE A 737 12.97 2.50 -8.87
CA PHE A 737 12.02 1.87 -7.96
C PHE A 737 10.60 1.90 -8.49
N LEU A 738 10.02 0.73 -8.72
CA LEU A 738 8.65 0.56 -9.22
C LEU A 738 7.74 0.13 -8.07
N HIS A 739 6.76 0.96 -7.74
CA HIS A 739 5.85 0.70 -6.62
C HIS A 739 4.74 -0.32 -6.95
N GLY A 740 4.12 -0.88 -5.91
CA GLY A 740 2.99 -1.82 -6.01
C GLY A 740 1.63 -1.18 -6.32
N ASP A 741 0.56 -1.97 -6.25
CA ASP A 741 -0.83 -1.55 -6.51
C ASP A 741 -1.42 -0.74 -5.33
N MET A 742 -0.84 0.43 -5.07
CA MET A 742 -1.33 1.40 -4.08
C MET A 742 -2.30 2.40 -4.73
N GLU A 743 -2.91 3.31 -3.94
CA GLU A 743 -3.85 4.32 -4.44
C GLU A 743 -3.21 5.26 -5.48
N ARG A 744 -3.36 4.89 -6.75
CA ARG A 744 -2.88 5.61 -7.94
C ARG A 744 -3.87 6.65 -8.49
N GLY A 745 -4.95 6.94 -7.78
CA GLY A 745 -5.99 7.87 -8.27
C GLY A 745 -5.69 9.33 -7.90
N SER A 746 -5.96 10.25 -8.83
CA SER A 746 -5.58 11.67 -8.72
C SER A 746 -6.23 12.48 -7.60
N SER A 747 -7.33 11.99 -7.01
CA SER A 747 -8.13 12.77 -6.05
C SER A 747 -7.46 13.03 -4.70
N SER A 748 -6.35 12.38 -4.37
CA SER A 748 -5.65 12.59 -3.10
C SER A 748 -4.27 13.22 -3.27
N TRP A 749 -3.86 13.55 -4.50
CA TRP A 749 -2.46 13.83 -4.78
C TRP A 749 -2.09 15.30 -4.63
N ALA A 750 -1.13 15.57 -3.75
CA ALA A 750 -0.60 16.93 -3.58
C ALA A 750 0.13 17.43 -4.86
N MET A 751 0.65 16.54 -5.70
CA MET A 751 1.32 16.91 -6.94
C MET A 751 0.70 16.20 -8.16
N PRO A 752 0.59 16.86 -9.34
CA PRO A 752 0.00 16.27 -10.53
C PRO A 752 0.74 14.98 -10.94
N GLY A 753 0.01 13.88 -11.05
CA GLY A 753 0.57 12.60 -11.50
C GLY A 753 1.43 11.87 -10.46
N LEU A 754 1.65 12.42 -9.26
CA LEU A 754 2.54 11.84 -8.26
C LEU A 754 1.78 11.52 -6.98
N ALA A 755 1.63 10.22 -6.70
CA ALA A 755 0.88 9.75 -5.56
C ALA A 755 1.55 10.08 -4.23
N ALA A 756 0.73 10.33 -3.20
CA ALA A 756 1.19 10.71 -1.87
C ALA A 756 1.97 9.61 -1.14
N PHE A 757 1.94 8.36 -1.60
CA PHE A 757 2.78 7.31 -1.01
C PHE A 757 4.20 7.32 -1.59
N CYS A 758 4.43 8.00 -2.72
CA CYS A 758 5.70 7.90 -3.45
C CYS A 758 6.87 8.48 -2.65
N ASP A 759 6.64 9.44 -1.77
CA ASP A 759 7.64 10.03 -0.86
C ASP A 759 7.69 9.37 0.53
N GLU A 760 6.65 8.62 0.90
CA GLU A 760 6.51 7.93 2.19
C GLU A 760 6.92 6.45 2.14
N PHE A 761 7.33 5.94 0.98
CA PHE A 761 7.59 4.52 0.79
C PHE A 761 8.86 4.24 -0.02
N GLY A 762 9.54 3.15 0.33
CA GLY A 762 10.68 2.61 -0.43
C GLY A 762 11.91 3.53 -0.44
N PRO A 763 12.76 3.45 -1.48
CA PRO A 763 13.97 4.26 -1.63
C PRO A 763 13.75 5.77 -1.48
N ALA A 764 12.60 6.29 -1.90
CA ALA A 764 12.30 7.71 -1.86
C ALA A 764 12.15 8.27 -0.44
N GLU A 765 11.57 7.49 0.49
CA GLU A 765 11.50 7.84 1.91
C GLU A 765 12.91 7.94 2.53
N LEU A 766 13.79 7.03 2.13
CA LEU A 766 15.16 6.99 2.63
C LEU A 766 15.98 8.17 2.11
N CYS A 767 15.75 8.58 0.86
CA CYS A 767 16.43 9.71 0.24
C CYS A 767 15.92 11.06 0.72
N SER A 768 14.69 11.16 1.24
CA SER A 768 14.14 12.38 1.83
C SER A 768 14.53 12.55 3.30
N SER A 769 14.81 11.45 4.02
CA SER A 769 15.11 11.46 5.45
C SER A 769 16.52 11.99 5.78
N HIS A 770 16.61 13.06 6.56
CA HIS A 770 17.89 13.57 7.09
C HIS A 770 18.57 12.59 8.07
N LYS A 771 17.78 11.74 8.75
CA LYS A 771 18.30 10.74 9.71
C LYS A 771 18.99 9.56 9.03
N ARG A 772 18.80 9.43 7.72
CA ARG A 772 19.36 8.34 6.91
C ARG A 772 20.38 8.89 5.89
N ALA A 773 21.13 9.92 6.27
CA ALA A 773 22.19 10.53 5.45
C ALA A 773 23.19 9.49 4.92
N ASP A 774 23.60 8.56 5.78
CA ASP A 774 24.62 7.55 5.47
C ASP A 774 24.05 6.27 4.83
N HIS A 775 22.75 6.24 4.51
CA HIS A 775 22.14 5.04 3.97
C HIS A 775 22.63 4.78 2.53
N PRO A 776 23.03 3.54 2.17
CA PRO A 776 23.67 3.23 0.89
C PRO A 776 22.83 3.59 -0.34
N VAL A 777 21.49 3.63 -0.22
CA VAL A 777 20.58 4.09 -1.27
C VAL A 777 20.90 5.50 -1.80
N ARG A 778 21.49 6.38 -0.98
CA ARG A 778 21.84 7.76 -1.38
C ARG A 778 23.12 7.84 -2.20
N ARG A 779 23.77 6.70 -2.46
CA ARG A 779 24.84 6.56 -3.45
C ARG A 779 24.30 6.36 -4.86
N PHE A 780 23.00 6.14 -5.00
CA PHE A 780 22.35 5.95 -6.29
C PHE A 780 21.70 7.24 -6.77
N VAL A 781 21.57 7.33 -8.08
CA VAL A 781 20.56 8.16 -8.73
C VAL A 781 19.25 7.41 -8.66
N VAL A 782 18.35 7.84 -7.77
CA VAL A 782 17.10 7.11 -7.52
C VAL A 782 15.97 7.73 -8.30
N VAL A 783 15.29 6.91 -9.10
CA VAL A 783 14.09 7.29 -9.86
C VAL A 783 12.91 6.49 -9.33
N THR A 784 11.89 7.18 -8.82
CA THR A 784 10.64 6.57 -8.35
C THR A 784 9.48 7.09 -9.19
N PRO A 785 9.21 6.49 -10.37
CA PRO A 785 8.04 6.84 -11.17
C PRO A 785 6.73 6.48 -10.47
N CYS A 786 5.70 7.27 -10.74
CA CYS A 786 4.34 6.96 -10.35
C CYS A 786 3.58 6.36 -11.53
N CYS A 787 3.15 5.11 -11.40
CA CYS A 787 2.30 4.46 -12.38
C CYS A 787 0.95 5.23 -12.45
N PRO A 788 0.40 5.46 -13.65
CA PRO A 788 -0.93 6.01 -13.80
C PRO A 788 -2.02 5.01 -13.35
N GLU A 789 -3.22 5.51 -13.10
CA GLU A 789 -4.33 4.70 -12.58
C GLU A 789 -4.82 3.66 -13.58
N GLU A 790 -4.80 4.02 -14.87
CA GLU A 790 -5.27 3.23 -16.01
C GLU A 790 -4.36 2.04 -16.36
N PHE A 791 -3.16 2.01 -15.78
CA PHE A 791 -2.16 0.99 -16.03
C PHE A 791 -1.78 0.22 -14.77
N TRP A 792 -1.29 -0.99 -15.01
CA TRP A 792 -0.47 -1.80 -14.11
C TRP A 792 0.93 -1.89 -14.72
N TRP A 793 1.58 -0.73 -14.81
CA TRP A 793 2.81 -0.51 -15.55
C TRP A 793 2.68 -0.90 -17.02
N PHE A 794 3.28 -2.01 -17.42
CA PHE A 794 3.29 -2.50 -18.80
C PHE A 794 1.99 -3.22 -19.19
N ARG A 795 0.92 -3.08 -18.41
CA ARG A 795 -0.40 -3.70 -18.66
C ARG A 795 -1.54 -2.71 -18.49
N HIS A 796 -2.66 -2.93 -19.17
CA HIS A 796 -3.90 -2.21 -18.88
C HIS A 796 -4.58 -2.72 -17.60
N LYS A 797 -5.23 -1.81 -16.85
CA LYS A 797 -6.04 -2.17 -15.68
C LYS A 797 -7.17 -3.14 -16.07
N ALA A 798 -7.44 -4.14 -15.23
CA ALA A 798 -8.47 -5.18 -15.38
C ALA A 798 -8.15 -6.38 -16.31
N LEU A 799 -6.95 -6.45 -16.89
CA LEU A 799 -6.47 -7.63 -17.59
C LEU A 799 -5.20 -8.13 -16.89
N HIS A 800 -5.35 -9.17 -16.05
CA HIS A 800 -4.19 -9.90 -15.53
C HIS A 800 -3.51 -10.75 -16.62
N ASP A 801 -4.10 -10.85 -17.81
CA ASP A 801 -3.49 -11.55 -18.92
C ASP A 801 -2.36 -10.73 -19.55
N SER A 802 -1.42 -11.46 -20.13
CA SER A 802 -0.26 -10.92 -20.82
C SER A 802 -0.61 -10.26 -22.16
N THR A 803 -1.85 -10.41 -22.64
CA THR A 803 -2.38 -9.85 -23.90
C THR A 803 -2.80 -8.38 -23.76
N SER A 804 -2.15 -7.63 -22.86
CA SER A 804 -2.48 -6.23 -22.62
C SER A 804 -1.22 -5.38 -22.48
N TYR A 805 -0.12 -5.79 -23.13
CA TYR A 805 1.15 -5.09 -23.06
C TYR A 805 1.01 -3.64 -23.50
N VAL A 806 1.68 -2.71 -22.81
CA VAL A 806 1.63 -1.26 -23.07
C VAL A 806 3.01 -0.77 -23.56
N PRO A 807 3.28 -0.76 -24.88
CA PRO A 807 4.57 -0.34 -25.44
C PRO A 807 4.96 1.09 -25.05
N ALA A 808 3.98 2.00 -24.95
CA ALA A 808 4.21 3.38 -24.52
C ALA A 808 4.96 3.50 -23.18
N MET A 809 4.73 2.55 -22.27
CA MET A 809 5.42 2.51 -20.97
C MET A 809 6.90 2.13 -21.15
N GLU A 810 7.19 1.17 -22.04
CA GLU A 810 8.57 0.78 -22.39
C GLU A 810 9.32 1.94 -23.06
N ASP A 811 8.70 2.58 -24.04
CA ASP A 811 9.26 3.75 -24.74
C ASP A 811 9.57 4.89 -23.76
N TRP A 812 8.71 5.08 -22.75
CA TRP A 812 8.95 6.05 -21.70
C TRP A 812 10.20 5.72 -20.87
N PHE A 813 10.42 4.46 -20.49
CA PHE A 813 11.63 4.06 -19.77
C PHE A 813 12.89 4.17 -20.64
N ARG A 814 12.82 3.77 -21.92
CA ARG A 814 13.91 3.98 -22.89
C ARG A 814 14.29 5.45 -22.96
N TYR A 815 13.28 6.32 -23.06
CA TYR A 815 13.51 7.76 -23.09
C TYR A 815 14.05 8.30 -21.76
N LEU A 816 13.54 7.85 -20.61
CA LEU A 816 14.06 8.21 -19.29
C LEU A 816 15.55 7.89 -19.18
N PHE A 817 15.97 6.70 -19.60
CA PHE A 817 17.37 6.28 -19.49
C PHE A 817 18.28 7.03 -20.44
N ARG A 818 17.80 7.31 -21.66
CA ARG A 818 18.49 8.22 -22.58
C ARG A 818 18.63 9.61 -21.96
N TRP A 819 17.55 10.18 -21.43
CA TRP A 819 17.55 11.50 -20.80
C TRP A 819 18.53 11.59 -19.61
N LEU A 820 18.56 10.57 -18.73
CA LEU A 820 19.50 10.54 -17.60
C LEU A 820 20.97 10.43 -18.04
N SER A 821 21.24 9.68 -19.10
CA SER A 821 22.61 9.38 -19.56
C SER A 821 23.16 10.42 -20.52
N GLU A 822 22.37 10.87 -21.50
CA GLU A 822 22.77 11.80 -22.56
C GLU A 822 22.50 13.25 -22.17
N ASP A 823 21.29 13.56 -21.69
CA ASP A 823 20.90 14.97 -21.44
C ASP A 823 21.38 15.47 -20.09
N LEU A 824 21.31 14.64 -19.05
CA LEU A 824 21.80 14.99 -17.71
C LEU A 824 23.25 14.60 -17.47
N ALA A 825 23.83 13.69 -18.27
CA ALA A 825 25.18 13.17 -18.10
C ALA A 825 25.46 12.61 -16.68
N VAL A 826 24.44 12.07 -16.01
CA VAL A 826 24.54 11.55 -14.64
C VAL A 826 25.02 10.10 -14.62
N SER A 827 24.84 9.39 -15.73
CA SER A 827 25.30 8.01 -15.90
C SER A 827 25.75 7.79 -17.35
N PRO A 828 26.87 8.41 -17.77
CA PRO A 828 27.38 8.27 -19.13
C PRO A 828 27.72 6.80 -19.45
N PRO A 829 27.79 6.41 -20.73
CA PRO A 829 28.13 5.05 -21.12
C PRO A 829 29.53 4.65 -20.61
N THR A 830 29.62 3.82 -19.58
CA THR A 830 30.79 2.94 -19.40
C THR A 830 30.54 1.65 -20.18
N SER A 831 31.64 0.99 -20.59
CA SER A 831 31.73 -0.29 -21.31
C SER A 831 30.44 -1.13 -21.32
N THR A 832 30.05 -1.59 -22.51
CA THR A 832 28.80 -2.30 -22.84
C THR A 832 28.49 -3.59 -22.07
N SER A 833 29.33 -4.01 -21.11
CA SER A 833 29.28 -5.33 -20.49
C SER A 833 28.59 -5.41 -19.11
N GLU A 834 28.30 -4.31 -18.41
CA GLU A 834 27.89 -4.38 -16.99
C GLU A 834 26.45 -3.94 -16.68
N GLY A 835 25.68 -3.49 -17.68
CA GLY A 835 24.38 -2.87 -17.45
C GLY A 835 24.50 -1.56 -16.67
N ARG A 836 23.53 -0.64 -16.81
CA ARG A 836 23.59 0.70 -16.18
C ARG A 836 22.61 0.86 -15.03
N ILE A 837 21.57 0.05 -15.04
CA ILE A 837 20.34 0.32 -14.28
C ILE A 837 20.06 -0.84 -13.36
N ARG A 838 19.78 -0.50 -12.11
CA ARG A 838 19.31 -1.44 -11.11
C ARG A 838 17.82 -1.24 -10.93
N LEU A 839 17.07 -2.33 -10.99
CA LEU A 839 15.63 -2.30 -10.84
C LEU A 839 15.27 -2.87 -9.48
N VAL A 840 14.38 -2.17 -8.78
CA VAL A 840 13.74 -2.70 -7.59
C VAL A 840 12.25 -2.48 -7.75
N GLY A 841 11.46 -3.49 -7.46
CA GLY A 841 10.01 -3.33 -7.48
C GLY A 841 9.31 -4.17 -6.45
N GLN A 842 8.11 -3.75 -6.09
CA GLN A 842 7.27 -4.45 -5.12
C GLN A 842 5.90 -4.77 -5.71
N SER A 843 5.40 -6.00 -5.54
CA SER A 843 4.09 -6.43 -6.03
C SER A 843 3.94 -6.16 -7.54
N MET A 844 2.95 -5.36 -7.93
CA MET A 844 2.78 -4.83 -9.29
C MET A 844 4.06 -4.20 -9.89
N GLY A 845 4.88 -3.54 -9.06
CA GLY A 845 6.17 -2.98 -9.50
C GLY A 845 7.29 -4.01 -9.61
N ALA A 846 7.22 -5.11 -8.86
CA ALA A 846 8.16 -6.23 -9.00
C ALA A 846 7.94 -6.94 -10.34
N TYR A 847 6.67 -7.16 -10.70
CA TYR A 847 6.28 -7.56 -12.06
C TYR A 847 6.88 -6.64 -13.12
N ALA A 848 6.68 -5.33 -12.97
CA ALA A 848 7.16 -4.34 -13.92
C ALA A 848 8.69 -4.33 -14.02
N SER A 849 9.40 -4.58 -12.92
CA SER A 849 10.87 -4.67 -12.92
C SER A 849 11.35 -5.86 -13.75
N LEU A 850 10.67 -7.02 -13.66
CA LEU A 850 10.97 -8.19 -14.47
C LEU A 850 10.69 -7.95 -15.96
N GLU A 851 9.57 -7.31 -16.30
CA GLU A 851 9.26 -7.00 -17.70
C GLU A 851 10.20 -5.97 -18.31
N LEU A 852 10.60 -4.97 -17.52
CA LEU A 852 11.54 -3.95 -17.97
C LEU A 852 12.93 -4.55 -18.22
N ALA A 853 13.40 -5.41 -17.30
CA ALA A 853 14.64 -6.16 -17.50
C ALA A 853 14.57 -7.13 -18.68
N ARG A 854 13.40 -7.70 -18.95
CA ARG A 854 13.20 -8.56 -20.13
C ARG A 854 13.23 -7.78 -21.45
N ALA A 855 12.64 -6.58 -21.45
CA ALA A 855 12.57 -5.71 -22.62
C ALA A 855 13.93 -5.08 -22.95
N MET A 856 14.77 -4.84 -21.93
CA MET A 856 16.07 -4.17 -22.06
C MET A 856 17.15 -4.85 -21.20
N PRO A 857 17.41 -6.16 -21.37
CA PRO A 857 18.35 -6.90 -20.51
C PRO A 857 19.76 -6.32 -20.55
N GLU A 858 20.17 -5.77 -21.70
CA GLU A 858 21.46 -5.11 -21.90
C GLU A 858 21.64 -3.82 -21.09
N MET A 859 20.53 -3.20 -20.66
CA MET A 859 20.56 -1.98 -19.85
C MET A 859 20.54 -2.27 -18.34
N VAL A 860 20.18 -3.48 -17.92
CA VAL A 860 19.90 -3.81 -16.53
C VAL A 860 21.05 -4.57 -15.89
N ALA A 861 21.65 -3.97 -14.86
CA ALA A 861 22.76 -4.53 -14.10
C ALA A 861 22.31 -5.51 -12.99
N ALA A 862 21.12 -5.28 -12.41
CA ALA A 862 20.53 -6.16 -11.41
C ALA A 862 19.05 -5.88 -11.22
N VAL A 863 18.30 -6.88 -10.74
CA VAL A 863 16.89 -6.77 -10.37
C VAL A 863 16.67 -7.33 -8.97
N VAL A 864 15.97 -6.57 -8.12
CA VAL A 864 15.32 -7.11 -6.92
C VAL A 864 13.80 -7.04 -7.09
N ALA A 865 13.15 -8.20 -7.09
CA ALA A 865 11.71 -8.32 -7.25
C ALA A 865 11.07 -8.78 -5.93
N LEU A 866 10.35 -7.88 -5.25
CA LEU A 866 9.70 -8.16 -3.97
C LEU A 866 8.22 -8.51 -4.19
N ALA A 867 7.82 -9.73 -3.86
CA ALA A 867 6.50 -10.30 -4.14
C ALA A 867 6.03 -10.13 -5.60
N PRO A 868 6.80 -10.56 -6.61
CA PRO A 868 6.35 -10.46 -8.00
C PRO A 868 5.13 -11.36 -8.24
N CYS A 869 4.18 -10.85 -9.03
CA CYS A 869 3.13 -11.65 -9.65
C CYS A 869 3.41 -11.71 -11.15
N TYR A 870 3.60 -12.89 -11.70
CA TYR A 870 3.94 -13.06 -13.11
C TYR A 870 3.17 -14.25 -13.68
N ASP A 871 2.80 -14.16 -14.95
CA ASP A 871 2.07 -15.24 -15.62
C ASP A 871 2.99 -16.46 -15.80
N ALA A 872 2.67 -17.56 -15.09
CA ALA A 872 3.46 -18.79 -15.08
C ALA A 872 3.74 -19.35 -16.50
N CYS A 873 2.85 -19.08 -17.45
CA CYS A 873 2.94 -19.58 -18.83
C CYS A 873 4.10 -18.96 -19.62
N ARG A 874 4.68 -17.87 -19.10
CA ARG A 874 5.75 -17.11 -19.75
C ARG A 874 7.12 -17.31 -19.09
N LEU A 875 7.23 -18.21 -18.12
CA LEU A 875 8.43 -18.31 -17.30
C LEU A 875 9.67 -18.76 -18.08
N ASP A 876 9.55 -19.66 -19.07
CA ASP A 876 10.72 -20.12 -19.85
C ASP A 876 11.28 -18.97 -20.71
N TRP A 877 10.39 -18.28 -21.41
CA TRP A 877 10.74 -17.11 -22.20
C TRP A 877 11.32 -15.97 -21.34
N LEU A 878 10.74 -15.72 -20.16
CA LEU A 878 11.27 -14.73 -19.23
C LEU A 878 12.65 -15.16 -18.71
N ALA A 879 12.82 -16.42 -18.30
CA ALA A 879 14.07 -16.94 -17.78
C ALA A 879 15.20 -16.86 -18.82
N ASP A 880 14.94 -17.24 -20.06
CA ASP A 880 15.94 -17.16 -21.13
C ASP A 880 16.43 -15.72 -21.35
N ARG A 881 15.53 -14.74 -21.34
CA ARG A 881 15.87 -13.31 -21.49
C ARG A 881 16.60 -12.73 -20.28
N LEU A 882 16.27 -13.21 -19.08
CA LEU A 882 16.85 -12.71 -17.83
C LEU A 882 18.09 -13.49 -17.37
N ARG A 883 18.50 -14.57 -18.05
CA ARG A 883 19.62 -15.41 -17.58
C ARG A 883 20.94 -14.66 -17.43
N HIS A 884 21.14 -13.54 -18.12
CA HIS A 884 22.35 -12.72 -18.01
C HIS A 884 22.20 -11.56 -17.00
N VAL A 885 21.02 -11.37 -16.41
CA VAL A 885 20.73 -10.30 -15.45
C VAL A 885 20.69 -10.89 -14.04
N PRO A 886 21.55 -10.44 -13.11
CA PRO A 886 21.46 -10.82 -11.71
C PRO A 886 20.09 -10.53 -11.12
N LEU A 887 19.40 -11.57 -10.65
CA LEU A 887 18.04 -11.47 -10.12
C LEU A 887 17.98 -11.95 -8.67
N TRP A 888 17.36 -11.15 -7.81
CA TRP A 888 16.97 -11.54 -6.46
C TRP A 888 15.46 -11.38 -6.24
N VAL A 889 14.78 -12.51 -6.09
CA VAL A 889 13.36 -12.56 -5.77
C VAL A 889 13.17 -12.70 -4.26
N ILE A 890 12.34 -11.84 -3.66
CA ILE A 890 11.99 -11.88 -2.24
C ILE A 890 10.48 -12.03 -2.11
N ILE A 891 9.97 -13.12 -1.52
CA ILE A 891 8.52 -13.37 -1.44
C ILE A 891 8.17 -14.21 -0.22
N ALA A 892 7.09 -13.87 0.49
CA ALA A 892 6.61 -14.69 1.62
C ALA A 892 5.95 -15.97 1.10
N ARG A 893 6.17 -17.11 1.76
CA ARG A 893 5.53 -18.38 1.36
C ARG A 893 4.01 -18.35 1.51
N GLN A 894 3.53 -17.57 2.48
CA GLN A 894 2.11 -17.38 2.78
C GLN A 894 1.56 -16.10 2.15
N ASP A 895 2.25 -15.54 1.15
CA ASP A 895 1.72 -14.42 0.39
C ASP A 895 0.42 -14.85 -0.30
N ALA A 896 -0.70 -14.25 0.15
CA ALA A 896 -2.02 -14.54 -0.37
C ALA A 896 -2.36 -13.75 -1.65
N MET A 897 -1.53 -12.76 -2.00
CA MET A 897 -1.74 -11.86 -3.14
C MET A 897 -0.91 -12.27 -4.34
N CYS A 898 0.34 -12.69 -4.11
CA CYS A 898 1.28 -13.13 -5.15
C CYS A 898 1.73 -14.57 -4.85
N SER A 899 1.64 -15.47 -5.84
CA SER A 899 1.97 -16.88 -5.62
C SER A 899 3.47 -17.05 -5.41
N PHE A 900 3.83 -17.67 -4.27
CA PHE A 900 5.18 -18.11 -3.99
C PHE A 900 5.69 -19.08 -5.07
N GLU A 901 4.83 -19.99 -5.53
CA GLU A 901 5.16 -21.04 -6.50
C GLU A 901 5.53 -20.46 -7.87
N GLU A 902 4.86 -19.40 -8.32
CA GLU A 902 5.21 -18.67 -9.56
C GLU A 902 6.61 -18.06 -9.46
N ALA A 903 6.85 -17.30 -8.40
CA ALA A 903 8.12 -16.63 -8.14
C ALA A 903 9.28 -17.63 -7.97
N ALA A 904 9.04 -18.73 -7.26
CA ALA A 904 10.01 -19.81 -7.11
C ALA A 904 10.28 -20.55 -8.43
N SER A 905 9.25 -20.79 -9.23
CA SER A 905 9.39 -21.43 -10.55
C SER A 905 10.24 -20.59 -11.50
N LEU A 906 10.12 -19.26 -11.47
CA LEU A 906 11.00 -18.36 -12.22
C LEU A 906 12.47 -18.55 -11.84
N VAL A 907 12.77 -18.54 -10.55
CA VAL A 907 14.15 -18.68 -10.05
C VAL A 907 14.73 -20.05 -10.41
N LEU A 908 13.94 -21.12 -10.33
CA LEU A 908 14.37 -22.46 -10.74
C LEU A 908 14.66 -22.53 -12.24
N LYS A 909 13.77 -22.01 -13.08
CA LYS A 909 13.98 -21.95 -14.53
C LYS A 909 15.21 -21.12 -14.92
N LEU A 910 15.47 -20.03 -14.20
CA LEU A 910 16.70 -19.24 -14.37
C LEU A 910 17.94 -20.08 -14.03
N ARG A 911 17.90 -20.86 -12.96
CA ARG A 911 19.01 -21.76 -12.60
C ARG A 911 19.24 -22.85 -13.63
N ASP A 912 18.17 -23.46 -14.14
CA ASP A 912 18.25 -24.47 -15.21
C ASP A 912 18.81 -23.86 -16.50
N SER A 913 18.49 -22.60 -16.76
CA SER A 913 19.03 -21.78 -17.86
C SER A 913 20.45 -21.27 -17.60
N LYS A 914 21.11 -21.74 -16.52
CA LYS A 914 22.45 -21.33 -16.09
C LYS A 914 22.58 -19.81 -15.91
N ALA A 915 21.57 -19.19 -15.32
CA ALA A 915 21.57 -17.75 -15.08
C ALA A 915 22.78 -17.31 -14.24
N LEU A 916 23.29 -16.12 -14.55
CA LEU A 916 24.45 -15.50 -13.92
C LEU A 916 24.29 -15.40 -12.39
N CYS A 917 23.12 -15.01 -11.93
CA CYS A 917 22.75 -15.00 -10.50
C CYS A 917 21.23 -15.05 -10.36
N ALA A 918 20.71 -16.02 -9.61
CA ALA A 918 19.28 -16.16 -9.34
C ALA A 918 19.04 -16.55 -7.87
N ARG A 919 18.71 -15.55 -7.05
CA ARG A 919 18.43 -15.67 -5.60
C ARG A 919 16.93 -15.70 -5.33
N LEU A 920 16.52 -16.51 -4.36
CA LEU A 920 15.18 -16.54 -3.80
C LEU A 920 15.26 -16.45 -2.28
N THR A 921 14.60 -15.46 -1.68
CA THR A 921 14.45 -15.34 -0.24
C THR A 921 12.98 -15.36 0.14
N SER A 922 12.60 -16.31 1.00
CA SER A 922 11.24 -16.39 1.53
C SER A 922 11.14 -16.49 3.04
N ILE A 923 12.27 -16.77 3.71
CA ILE A 923 12.31 -17.01 5.14
C ILE A 923 12.30 -15.67 5.87
N GLY A 924 11.52 -15.58 6.96
CA GLY A 924 11.43 -14.38 7.78
C GLY A 924 10.35 -13.38 7.35
N PHE A 925 9.60 -13.69 6.29
CA PHE A 925 8.46 -12.87 5.82
C PHE A 925 7.15 -13.64 6.00
N LYS A 926 6.17 -13.01 6.66
CA LYS A 926 4.91 -13.65 7.03
C LYS A 926 3.81 -13.51 5.97
N ASP A 927 3.81 -12.40 5.26
CA ASP A 927 2.74 -12.03 4.32
C ASP A 927 3.26 -11.09 3.23
N HIS A 928 2.37 -10.66 2.35
CA HIS A 928 2.65 -9.76 1.24
C HIS A 928 3.34 -8.46 1.67
N ASN A 929 2.90 -7.84 2.77
CA ASN A 929 3.44 -6.55 3.22
C ASN A 929 4.81 -6.72 3.88
N ASP A 930 5.03 -7.83 4.59
CA ASP A 930 6.31 -8.16 5.20
C ASP A 930 7.44 -8.24 4.15
N THR A 931 7.12 -8.64 2.92
CA THR A 931 8.09 -8.66 1.81
C THR A 931 8.62 -7.28 1.44
N CYS A 932 7.99 -6.18 1.88
CA CYS A 932 8.44 -4.81 1.61
C CYS A 932 9.51 -4.32 2.59
N LYS A 933 9.63 -4.96 3.77
CA LYS A 933 10.59 -4.56 4.82
C LYS A 933 12.05 -4.46 4.36
N PRO A 934 12.55 -5.32 3.45
CA PRO A 934 13.89 -5.21 2.87
C PRO A 934 14.19 -3.86 2.22
N LEU A 935 13.19 -3.13 1.71
CA LEU A 935 13.40 -1.82 1.10
C LEU A 935 14.01 -0.81 2.09
N ALA A 936 13.82 -0.99 3.40
CA ALA A 936 14.40 -0.14 4.43
C ALA A 936 15.79 -0.60 4.91
N LYS A 937 16.34 -1.69 4.36
CA LYS A 937 17.56 -2.34 4.86
C LYS A 937 18.76 -2.07 3.97
N ALA A 938 19.89 -1.69 4.59
CA ALA A 938 21.12 -1.35 3.90
C ALA A 938 21.67 -2.50 3.02
N TRP A 939 21.58 -3.74 3.50
CA TRP A 939 22.12 -4.92 2.80
C TRP A 939 21.52 -5.12 1.40
N LEU A 940 20.25 -4.73 1.17
CA LEU A 940 19.62 -4.84 -0.15
C LEU A 940 20.33 -3.95 -1.16
N TYR A 941 20.72 -2.75 -0.75
CA TYR A 941 21.39 -1.78 -1.61
C TYR A 941 22.87 -2.08 -1.79
N HIS A 942 23.52 -2.70 -0.79
CA HIS A 942 24.87 -3.23 -0.97
C HIS A 942 24.90 -4.33 -2.04
N TRP A 943 23.95 -5.25 -2.00
CA TRP A 943 23.82 -6.26 -3.06
C TRP A 943 23.54 -5.62 -4.43
N LEU A 944 22.69 -4.60 -4.49
CA LEU A 944 22.47 -3.89 -5.76
C LEU A 944 23.73 -3.22 -6.29
N LEU A 945 24.59 -2.67 -5.44
CA LEU A 945 25.87 -2.08 -5.88
C LEU A 945 26.78 -3.16 -6.49
N ASP A 946 26.83 -4.33 -5.87
CA ASP A 946 27.71 -5.44 -6.26
C ASP A 946 26.97 -6.79 -6.22
N PRO A 947 26.14 -7.09 -7.23
CA PRO A 947 25.26 -8.27 -7.22
C PRO A 947 26.02 -9.60 -7.39
N LEU A 948 27.28 -9.52 -7.83
CA LEU A 948 28.17 -10.67 -8.08
C LEU A 948 29.32 -10.77 -7.07
N GLY A 949 29.53 -9.76 -6.22
CA GLY A 949 30.62 -9.71 -5.25
C GLY A 949 30.65 -10.90 -4.31
N ASP A 950 29.49 -11.30 -3.78
CA ASP A 950 29.39 -12.49 -2.92
C ASP A 950 29.81 -13.78 -3.67
N ILE A 951 29.53 -13.85 -4.98
CA ILE A 951 29.88 -15.01 -5.82
C ILE A 951 31.39 -15.01 -6.05
N ALA A 952 31.98 -13.85 -6.36
CA ALA A 952 33.42 -13.71 -6.53
C ALA A 952 34.17 -14.12 -5.25
N GLN A 953 33.70 -13.69 -4.08
CA GLN A 953 34.26 -14.08 -2.79
C GLN A 953 34.16 -15.59 -2.55
N ALA A 954 33.02 -16.21 -2.85
CA ALA A 954 32.82 -17.65 -2.72
C ALA A 954 33.67 -18.49 -3.70
N LEU A 955 34.08 -17.93 -4.84
CA LEU A 955 34.90 -18.60 -5.84
C LEU A 955 36.41 -18.44 -5.62
N THR A 956 36.85 -17.50 -4.79
CA THR A 956 38.26 -17.35 -4.41
C THR A 956 38.72 -18.56 -3.58
N PRO A 957 39.67 -19.39 -4.07
CA PRO A 957 40.15 -20.54 -3.31
C PRO A 957 40.91 -20.07 -2.06
N GLY A 958 40.32 -20.23 -0.86
CA GLY A 958 40.96 -19.85 0.41
C GLY A 958 40.03 -19.36 1.53
N SER A 959 38.77 -19.04 1.22
CA SER A 959 37.67 -18.92 2.20
C SER A 959 36.94 -20.25 2.37
#